data_AF-A0AAU8CZ75-F1
#
_entry.id   AF-A0AAU8CZ75-F1
#
_cell.length_a   1.000
_cell.length_b   1.000
_cell.length_c   1.000
_cell.angle_alpha   90.00
_cell.angle_beta   90.00
_cell.angle_gamma   90.00
#
_symmetry.space_group_name_H-M   'P 1'
#
loop_
_entity.id
_entity.type
_entity.pdbx_description
1 polymer ?
#
loop_
_entity_poly.entity_id
_entity_poly.type
_entity_poly.pdbx_seq_one_letter_code
_entity_poly.pdbx_strand_id
1 'polypeptide(L)'
;MRAIVRKIVPYNVRQALWRVRNNRPLFDGKPVLPRQEEVPVDYKLPVKATKPDIEVVNRPKAFANLRRTLSLKQVDEATVKGVSELASDTLVTWATLEYRRGNLRHAVELAAMIPRNADINPHLLQACWDSLRDIGRYDLAFKGFATKAAYIGENASLRARRGHTLFAGKGYELFSNYIERYGQVDPKGYVVLFDLNHRITSGLMVPISVELLRQGYDVCSVIPSTMPLSRRPELQGISGAIRTNGSSLSDEPWSSDELHNQWTIDWENEIVSCSGINYYTFFAERISKQQGVYRGKLDTTQAVSLFHSMLRRSDLALVICERLVTLASKTGKPIRLVTMDTHFAPWGVVRRWCEHIGKRHNIHLVGLSVAYENYFSNLSTLEARTISVEDMTARPDVRHPLLAGRYRLDQFIASDPEATTRREMVLEWINLNRSGTSGTDDLERQTVLGAIAAAKAEGRKVFCVFGKVLIDFAAPDDRGNVFRDFPSWAKGLVNLAEESNSLLIIKPHPHELRSEIVQGGSQKLRDLLPESLPNNVIFLGHSSFNSSELADYVDACFLWNGTAYAEYQVLGCPAFAESEWAEKDYPIDAPLLRKLDDYKSLFNGTFPLAIPANTVGRATAYMQFMKSEFVTIPFGYVRRAATNKPIGPNMFYENQLLDLEQNGDPNVTKAASRFFEFDLATTPVVNLPTRSLNLERPRDAKRKARRTRSAAAAS
;
A
#
# COMPACT_ATOMS: atom_id res chain seq x y z
N MET A 1 32.51 25.49 37.68
CA MET A 1 31.60 25.14 36.55
C MET A 1 32.29 24.43 35.38
N ARG A 2 33.37 24.95 34.76
CA ARG A 2 34.00 24.30 33.58
C ARG A 2 34.51 22.87 33.83
N ALA A 3 34.95 22.55 35.05
CA ALA A 3 35.36 21.19 35.44
C ALA A 3 34.18 20.21 35.60
N ILE A 4 33.00 20.72 36.00
CA ILE A 4 31.77 19.92 36.21
C ILE A 4 31.15 19.56 34.85
N VAL A 5 31.12 20.50 33.90
CA VAL A 5 30.64 20.25 32.53
C VAL A 5 31.50 19.19 31.80
N ARG A 6 32.80 19.11 32.10
CA ARG A 6 33.69 18.08 31.52
C ARG A 6 33.44 16.65 32.04
N LYS A 7 32.82 16.48 33.21
CA LYS A 7 32.49 15.16 33.77
C LYS A 7 31.09 14.68 33.40
N ILE A 8 30.14 15.58 33.15
CA ILE A 8 28.73 15.24 32.92
C ILE A 8 28.39 15.10 31.43
N VAL A 9 29.05 15.85 30.55
CA VAL A 9 28.73 15.82 29.11
C VAL A 9 29.60 14.81 28.37
N PRO A 10 29.01 13.78 27.72
CA PRO A 10 29.74 12.79 26.93
C PRO A 10 30.68 13.43 25.89
N TYR A 11 31.84 12.81 25.66
CA TYR A 11 32.91 13.36 24.82
C TYR A 11 32.45 13.63 23.37
N ASN A 12 31.62 12.76 22.81
CA ASN A 12 31.01 12.89 21.49
C ASN A 12 30.11 14.14 21.38
N VAL A 13 29.33 14.46 22.41
CA VAL A 13 28.49 15.68 22.45
C VAL A 13 29.36 16.94 22.54
N ARG A 14 30.46 16.89 23.30
CA ARG A 14 31.45 17.99 23.34
C ARG A 14 32.15 18.19 22.00
N GLN A 15 32.48 17.11 21.29
CA GLN A 15 33.05 17.20 19.95
C GLN A 15 32.05 17.78 18.94
N ALA A 16 30.78 17.36 18.98
CA ALA A 16 29.74 17.90 18.11
C ALA A 16 29.52 19.40 18.34
N LEU A 17 29.43 19.84 19.61
CA LEU A 17 29.29 21.25 19.95
C LEU A 17 30.52 22.08 19.56
N TRP A 18 31.73 21.52 19.72
CA TRP A 18 32.96 22.18 19.26
C TRP A 18 33.02 22.30 17.74
N ARG A 19 32.60 21.27 16.99
CA ARG A 19 32.55 21.29 15.52
C ARG A 19 31.50 22.28 15.00
N VAL A 20 30.31 22.32 15.60
CA VAL A 20 29.25 23.30 15.27
C VAL A 20 29.73 24.72 15.53
N ARG A 21 30.36 24.97 16.69
CA ARG A 21 30.90 26.29 17.04
C ARG A 21 32.01 26.77 16.10
N ASN A 22 32.73 25.85 15.46
CA ASN A 22 33.86 26.15 14.58
C ASN A 22 33.58 25.83 13.09
N ASN A 23 32.31 25.71 12.69
CA ASN A 23 31.89 25.42 11.31
C ASN A 23 32.60 24.22 10.65
N ARG A 24 32.88 23.16 11.41
CA ARG A 24 33.45 21.92 10.87
C ARG A 24 32.36 20.88 10.58
N PRO A 25 32.44 20.14 9.45
CA PRO A 25 31.47 19.11 9.10
C PRO A 25 31.43 17.98 10.15
N LEU A 26 30.21 17.45 10.37
CA LEU A 26 29.94 16.45 11.42
C LEU A 26 30.43 15.03 11.06
N PHE A 27 30.75 14.74 9.80
CA PHE A 27 31.21 13.43 9.34
C PHE A 27 32.27 13.57 8.24
N ASP A 28 33.40 12.89 8.40
CA ASP A 28 34.34 12.60 7.30
C ASP A 28 33.93 11.25 6.70
N GLY A 29 33.18 11.30 5.61
CA GLY A 29 32.80 10.11 4.87
C GLY A 29 32.41 10.51 3.47
N LYS A 30 33.28 10.24 2.49
CA LYS A 30 32.91 10.30 1.08
C LYS A 30 31.90 9.19 0.80
N PRO A 31 30.67 9.48 0.37
CA PRO A 31 29.81 8.45 -0.20
C PRO A 31 30.32 8.12 -1.60
N VAL A 32 30.62 6.85 -1.86
CA VAL A 32 30.70 6.32 -3.22
C VAL A 32 29.27 6.30 -3.76
N LEU A 33 28.94 7.24 -4.65
CA LEU A 33 27.67 7.27 -5.36
C LEU A 33 27.79 6.41 -6.63
N PRO A 34 26.88 5.46 -6.89
CA PRO A 34 26.80 4.84 -8.20
C PRO A 34 26.31 5.90 -9.22
N ARG A 35 26.93 5.89 -10.41
CA ARG A 35 26.52 6.72 -11.55
C ARG A 35 25.04 6.49 -11.84
N GLN A 36 24.22 7.51 -11.63
CA GLN A 36 22.87 7.60 -12.18
C GLN A 36 22.97 8.28 -13.54
N GLU A 37 22.50 7.61 -14.59
CA GLU A 37 22.24 8.27 -15.87
C GLU A 37 21.11 9.29 -15.66
N GLU A 38 21.42 10.55 -15.93
CA GLU A 38 20.46 11.65 -15.87
C GLU A 38 19.51 11.56 -17.07
N VAL A 39 18.24 11.26 -16.80
CA VAL A 39 17.17 11.50 -17.77
C VAL A 39 16.87 13.01 -17.75
N PRO A 40 17.01 13.73 -18.87
CA PRO A 40 16.77 15.17 -18.90
C PRO A 40 15.27 15.43 -18.87
N VAL A 41 14.76 15.87 -17.72
CA VAL A 41 13.44 16.50 -17.65
C VAL A 41 13.67 18.00 -17.52
N ASP A 42 13.66 18.71 -18.65
CA ASP A 42 13.87 20.16 -18.71
C ASP A 42 12.59 20.91 -18.29
N TYR A 43 12.28 20.93 -16.99
CA TYR A 43 11.37 21.92 -16.40
C TYR A 43 12.19 23.05 -15.78
N LYS A 44 12.62 24.02 -16.61
CA LYS A 44 13.24 25.26 -16.12
C LYS A 44 12.17 26.18 -15.56
N LEU A 45 12.13 26.29 -14.24
CA LEU A 45 11.52 27.45 -13.59
C LEU A 45 12.42 28.68 -13.82
N PRO A 46 11.87 29.86 -14.15
CA PRO A 46 12.65 31.08 -14.22
C PRO A 46 12.98 31.53 -12.79
N VAL A 47 14.14 31.14 -12.26
CA VAL A 47 14.59 31.64 -10.94
C VAL A 47 16.07 32.00 -11.00
N LYS A 48 16.37 33.27 -11.32
CA LYS A 48 17.59 33.91 -10.80
C LYS A 48 17.29 34.33 -9.35
N ALA A 49 17.63 33.48 -8.38
CA ALA A 49 17.57 33.87 -6.97
C ALA A 49 18.86 34.60 -6.60
N THR A 50 18.85 35.93 -6.63
CA THR A 50 19.74 36.71 -5.77
C THR A 50 19.33 36.45 -4.31
N LYS A 51 20.30 36.29 -3.40
CA LYS A 51 20.02 36.38 -1.95
C LYS A 51 19.35 37.73 -1.73
N PRO A 52 18.08 37.78 -1.29
CA PRO A 52 17.43 39.06 -1.15
C PRO A 52 17.96 39.72 0.14
N ASP A 53 18.55 40.90 0.01
CA ASP A 53 18.66 41.85 1.12
C ASP A 53 17.24 42.32 1.44
N ILE A 54 16.53 41.54 2.26
CA ILE A 54 15.15 41.86 2.65
C ILE A 54 15.22 42.78 3.86
N GLU A 55 15.01 44.08 3.64
CA GLU A 55 14.51 44.94 4.70
C GLU A 55 13.18 44.35 5.19
N VAL A 56 13.18 43.82 6.42
CA VAL A 56 11.96 43.38 7.08
C VAL A 56 11.12 44.63 7.35
N VAL A 57 10.20 44.95 6.44
CA VAL A 57 9.18 45.98 6.66
C VAL A 57 8.53 45.69 8.00
N ASN A 58 8.58 46.65 8.92
CA ASN A 58 8.05 46.51 10.27
C ASN A 58 6.49 46.52 10.22
N ARG A 59 5.88 45.41 9.80
CA ARG A 59 4.45 45.26 9.46
C ARG A 59 3.46 45.49 10.62
N PRO A 60 3.80 45.35 11.92
CA PRO A 60 2.94 45.86 13.01
C PRO A 60 2.61 47.36 12.86
N LYS A 61 3.55 48.15 12.34
CA LYS A 61 3.29 49.56 12.00
C LYS A 61 2.36 49.70 10.79
N ALA A 62 2.44 48.79 9.81
CA ALA A 62 1.58 48.81 8.64
C ALA A 62 0.09 48.58 8.98
N PHE A 63 -0.22 47.63 9.88
CA PHE A 63 -1.59 47.45 10.39
C PHE A 63 -2.08 48.67 11.17
N ALA A 64 -1.24 49.25 12.05
CA ALA A 64 -1.59 50.46 12.79
C ALA A 64 -1.86 51.66 11.86
N ASN A 65 -1.20 51.70 10.69
CA ASN A 65 -1.36 52.75 9.70
C ASN A 65 -2.61 52.58 8.82
N LEU A 66 -3.27 51.41 8.76
CA LEU A 66 -4.46 51.21 7.93
C LEU A 66 -5.57 52.23 8.22
N ARG A 67 -5.82 52.53 9.50
CA ARG A 67 -6.80 53.54 9.91
C ARG A 67 -6.45 54.92 9.35
N ARG A 68 -5.16 55.28 9.36
CA ARG A 68 -4.66 56.54 8.80
C ARG A 68 -4.80 56.56 7.28
N THR A 69 -4.48 55.45 6.62
CA THR A 69 -4.62 55.28 5.16
C THR A 69 -6.07 55.45 4.70
N LEU A 70 -7.04 54.87 5.42
CA LEU A 70 -8.48 55.04 5.14
C LEU A 70 -8.96 56.49 5.32
N SER A 71 -8.20 57.33 6.01
CA SER A 71 -8.52 58.75 6.25
C SER A 71 -7.84 59.70 5.25
N LEU A 72 -7.06 59.17 4.29
CA LEU A 72 -6.40 59.98 3.27
C LEU A 72 -7.41 60.49 2.24
N LYS A 73 -7.31 61.78 1.87
CA LYS A 73 -8.16 62.39 0.83
C LYS A 73 -7.80 61.96 -0.59
N GLN A 74 -6.56 61.55 -0.81
CA GLN A 74 -6.05 61.01 -2.06
C GLN A 74 -5.28 59.74 -1.73
N VAL A 75 -5.57 58.65 -2.44
CA VAL A 75 -4.93 57.34 -2.28
C VAL A 75 -4.23 57.03 -3.59
N ASP A 76 -2.91 56.87 -3.55
CA ASP A 76 -2.13 56.47 -4.72
C ASP A 76 -2.12 54.95 -4.92
N GLU A 77 -1.68 54.52 -6.10
CA GLU A 77 -1.63 53.09 -6.47
C GLU A 77 -0.70 52.28 -5.54
N ALA A 78 0.40 52.87 -5.09
CA ALA A 78 1.34 52.25 -4.16
C ALA A 78 0.68 51.94 -2.81
N THR A 79 -0.16 52.86 -2.33
CA THR A 79 -0.94 52.70 -1.11
C THR A 79 -1.99 51.59 -1.27
N VAL A 80 -2.73 51.57 -2.38
CA VAL A 80 -3.70 50.49 -2.68
C VAL A 80 -3.00 49.13 -2.73
N LYS A 81 -1.86 49.05 -3.42
CA LYS A 81 -1.04 47.84 -3.51
C LYS A 81 -0.59 47.35 -2.13
N GLY A 82 -0.04 48.23 -1.30
CA GLY A 82 0.40 47.88 0.07
C GLY A 82 -0.74 47.39 0.97
N VAL A 83 -1.94 47.98 0.85
CA VAL A 83 -3.13 47.51 1.57
C VAL A 83 -3.58 46.12 1.07
N SER A 84 -3.57 45.91 -0.25
CA SER A 84 -3.93 44.63 -0.88
C SER A 84 -2.98 43.48 -0.47
N GLU A 85 -1.67 43.75 -0.44
CA GLU A 85 -0.66 42.81 0.06
C GLU A 85 -0.90 42.44 1.53
N LEU A 86 -1.16 43.45 2.38
CA LEU A 86 -1.44 43.24 3.80
C LEU A 86 -2.72 42.42 4.04
N ALA A 87 -3.77 42.69 3.25
CA ALA A 87 -5.01 41.92 3.28
C ALA A 87 -4.77 40.46 2.87
N SER A 88 -4.00 40.24 1.81
CA SER A 88 -3.68 38.90 1.31
C SER A 88 -2.84 38.08 2.30
N ASP A 89 -1.83 38.70 2.93
CA ASP A 89 -1.07 38.10 4.03
C ASP A 89 -1.98 37.71 5.22
N THR A 90 -2.92 38.57 5.56
CA THR A 90 -3.89 38.34 6.65
C THR A 90 -4.76 37.13 6.33
N LEU A 91 -5.29 37.05 5.11
CA LEU A 91 -6.10 35.92 4.66
C LEU A 91 -5.32 34.61 4.64
N VAL A 92 -4.06 34.60 4.16
CA VAL A 92 -3.18 33.40 4.21
C VAL A 92 -2.98 32.93 5.65
N THR A 93 -2.69 33.88 6.55
CA THR A 93 -2.48 33.59 7.96
C THR A 93 -3.75 33.03 8.59
N TRP A 94 -4.88 33.69 8.35
CA TRP A 94 -6.17 33.28 8.91
C TRP A 94 -6.61 31.91 8.39
N ALA A 95 -6.58 31.69 7.07
CA ALA A 95 -6.89 30.39 6.47
C ALA A 95 -6.02 29.27 7.06
N THR A 96 -4.72 29.53 7.23
CA THR A 96 -3.80 28.56 7.84
C THR A 96 -4.14 28.27 9.29
N LEU A 97 -4.48 29.30 10.09
CA LEU A 97 -4.87 29.14 11.48
C LEU A 97 -6.19 28.38 11.62
N GLU A 98 -7.19 28.67 10.79
CA GLU A 98 -8.46 27.93 10.76
C GLU A 98 -8.23 26.47 10.38
N TYR A 99 -7.38 26.20 9.39
CA TYR A 99 -7.01 24.82 9.06
C TYR A 99 -6.39 24.13 10.27
N ARG A 100 -5.44 24.76 10.98
CA ARG A 100 -4.78 24.18 12.17
C ARG A 100 -5.71 24.02 13.37
N ARG A 101 -6.73 24.88 13.49
CA ARG A 101 -7.76 24.83 14.54
C ARG A 101 -8.76 23.69 14.33
N GLY A 102 -8.83 23.10 13.13
CA GLY A 102 -9.82 22.09 12.79
C GLY A 102 -11.06 22.69 12.12
N ASN A 103 -10.88 23.73 11.31
CA ASN A 103 -11.97 24.34 10.56
C ASN A 103 -11.64 24.36 9.06
N LEU A 104 -11.45 23.17 8.49
CA LEU A 104 -10.99 23.00 7.11
C LEU A 104 -11.90 23.70 6.09
N ARG A 105 -13.23 23.62 6.23
CA ARG A 105 -14.16 24.26 5.28
C ARG A 105 -13.98 25.78 5.26
N HIS A 106 -13.97 26.40 6.44
CA HIS A 106 -13.75 27.85 6.54
C HIS A 106 -12.35 28.25 6.05
N ALA A 107 -11.34 27.42 6.32
CA ALA A 107 -9.99 27.64 5.79
C ALA A 107 -9.98 27.65 4.25
N VAL A 108 -10.71 26.74 3.60
CA VAL A 108 -10.86 26.71 2.14
C VAL A 108 -11.62 27.95 1.62
N GLU A 109 -12.68 28.37 2.30
CA GLU A 109 -13.43 29.59 1.95
C GLU A 109 -12.55 30.84 2.03
N LEU A 110 -11.82 31.04 3.14
CA LEU A 110 -10.87 32.14 3.30
C LEU A 110 -9.76 32.08 2.24
N ALA A 111 -9.26 30.87 1.97
CA ALA A 111 -8.24 30.67 0.97
C ALA A 111 -8.73 31.00 -0.45
N ALA A 112 -10.00 30.77 -0.77
CA ALA A 112 -10.58 31.13 -2.06
C ALA A 112 -10.66 32.65 -2.28
N MET A 113 -10.66 33.45 -1.22
CA MET A 113 -10.70 34.92 -1.29
C MET A 113 -9.35 35.56 -1.66
N ILE A 114 -8.24 34.83 -1.54
CA ILE A 114 -6.91 35.41 -1.85
C ILE A 114 -6.71 35.44 -3.38
N PRO A 115 -6.40 36.59 -4.00
CA PRO A 115 -6.15 36.67 -5.44
C PRO A 115 -5.04 35.70 -5.91
N ARG A 116 -5.17 35.13 -7.11
CA ARG A 116 -4.15 34.20 -7.67
C ARG A 116 -2.78 34.87 -7.86
N ASN A 117 -2.79 36.16 -8.20
CA ASN A 117 -1.61 36.99 -8.39
C ASN A 117 -1.20 37.78 -7.14
N ALA A 118 -1.76 37.48 -5.96
CA ALA A 118 -1.39 38.16 -4.72
C ALA A 118 0.12 38.02 -4.44
N ASP A 119 0.72 39.14 -4.05
CA ASP A 119 2.08 39.19 -3.54
C ASP A 119 2.04 38.96 -2.03
N ILE A 120 2.55 37.81 -1.60
CA ILE A 120 2.48 37.33 -0.21
C ILE A 120 3.89 37.30 0.35
N ASN A 121 4.03 37.66 1.63
CA ASN A 121 5.30 37.60 2.32
C ASN A 121 5.96 36.21 2.19
N PRO A 122 7.20 36.12 1.66
CA PRO A 122 7.89 34.84 1.46
C PRO A 122 8.07 34.02 2.75
N HIS A 123 8.31 34.65 3.90
CA HIS A 123 8.44 33.95 5.18
C HIS A 123 7.12 33.33 5.63
N LEU A 124 6.00 34.02 5.38
CA LEU A 124 4.67 33.49 5.66
C LEU A 124 4.39 32.29 4.77
N LEU A 125 4.64 32.40 3.46
CA LEU A 125 4.49 31.30 2.52
C LEU A 125 5.37 30.10 2.92
N GLN A 126 6.63 30.32 3.31
CA GLN A 126 7.53 29.28 3.80
C GLN A 126 6.98 28.55 5.04
N ALA A 127 6.28 29.24 5.94
CA ALA A 127 5.70 28.67 7.15
C ALA A 127 4.34 27.96 6.89
N CYS A 128 3.63 28.35 5.84
CA CYS A 128 2.25 27.92 5.59
C CYS A 128 2.08 26.96 4.40
N TRP A 129 3.11 26.75 3.57
CA TRP A 129 2.96 26.03 2.29
C TRP A 129 2.32 24.63 2.38
N ASP A 130 2.61 23.84 3.42
CA ASP A 130 2.00 22.52 3.61
C ASP A 130 0.47 22.65 3.85
N SER A 131 0.05 23.65 4.64
CA SER A 131 -1.37 23.95 4.87
C SER A 131 -2.05 24.51 3.62
N LEU A 132 -1.35 25.38 2.88
CA LEU A 132 -1.85 25.94 1.61
C LEU A 132 -2.06 24.84 0.56
N ARG A 133 -1.18 23.84 0.50
CA ARG A 133 -1.35 22.66 -0.34
C ARG A 133 -2.62 21.89 0.06
N ASP A 134 -2.79 21.61 1.35
CA ASP A 134 -3.92 20.82 1.84
C ASP A 134 -5.26 21.52 1.54
N ILE A 135 -5.35 22.84 1.66
CA ILE A 135 -6.58 23.61 1.37
C ILE A 135 -6.75 23.96 -0.13
N GLY A 136 -5.94 23.39 -1.03
CA GLY A 136 -6.09 23.53 -2.48
C GLY A 136 -5.44 24.76 -3.12
N ARG A 137 -4.66 25.56 -2.37
CA ARG A 137 -3.92 26.73 -2.88
C ARG A 137 -2.50 26.38 -3.34
N TYR A 138 -2.45 25.54 -4.37
CA TYR A 138 -1.17 25.07 -4.95
C TYR A 138 -0.31 26.20 -5.52
N ASP A 139 -0.92 27.22 -6.11
CA ASP A 139 -0.24 28.42 -6.61
C ASP A 139 0.60 29.11 -5.51
N LEU A 140 0.05 29.23 -4.30
CA LEU A 140 0.76 29.79 -3.15
C LEU A 140 1.69 28.76 -2.49
N ALA A 141 1.28 27.50 -2.43
CA ALA A 141 2.10 26.42 -1.87
C ALA A 141 3.41 26.25 -2.64
N PHE A 142 3.40 26.37 -3.98
CA PHE A 142 4.62 26.31 -4.79
C PHE A 142 5.54 27.49 -4.54
N LYS A 143 5.00 28.72 -4.42
CA LYS A 143 5.80 29.90 -4.05
C LYS A 143 6.48 29.69 -2.69
N GLY A 144 5.73 29.23 -1.69
CA GLY A 144 6.28 28.95 -0.35
C GLY A 144 7.30 27.82 -0.32
N PHE A 145 7.07 26.77 -1.12
CA PHE A 145 8.04 25.69 -1.30
C PHE A 145 9.33 26.20 -1.94
N ALA A 146 9.24 27.04 -2.98
CA ALA A 146 10.40 27.63 -3.66
C ALA A 146 11.21 28.52 -2.70
N THR A 147 10.54 29.35 -1.89
CA THR A 147 11.20 30.15 -0.84
C THR A 147 11.95 29.24 0.15
N LYS A 148 11.31 28.15 0.60
CA LYS A 148 11.95 27.19 1.51
C LYS A 148 13.18 26.54 0.88
N ALA A 149 13.07 26.09 -0.36
CA ALA A 149 14.15 25.45 -1.10
C ALA A 149 15.34 26.40 -1.34
N ALA A 150 15.07 27.67 -1.66
CA ALA A 150 16.11 28.69 -1.79
C ALA A 150 16.87 28.93 -0.47
N TYR A 151 16.19 28.82 0.67
CA TYR A 151 16.79 29.03 1.98
C TYR A 151 17.68 27.86 2.46
N ILE A 152 17.23 26.60 2.30
CA ILE A 152 17.96 25.42 2.81
C ILE A 152 18.78 24.66 1.77
N GLY A 153 18.69 25.03 0.49
CA GLY A 153 19.26 24.29 -0.63
C GLY A 153 18.43 23.05 -1.01
N GLU A 154 18.29 22.81 -2.31
CA GLU A 154 17.47 21.71 -2.80
C GLU A 154 18.20 20.35 -2.67
N ASN A 155 17.79 19.55 -1.68
CA ASN A 155 18.24 18.17 -1.51
C ASN A 155 17.25 17.15 -2.10
N ALA A 156 17.61 15.87 -2.08
CA ALA A 156 16.77 14.80 -2.63
C ALA A 156 15.36 14.73 -2.00
N SER A 157 15.24 14.97 -0.68
CA SER A 157 13.95 15.00 0.01
C SER A 157 13.08 16.16 -0.47
N LEU A 158 13.67 17.35 -0.65
CA LEU A 158 12.96 18.49 -1.22
C LEU A 158 12.55 18.23 -2.67
N ARG A 159 13.43 17.70 -3.53
CA ARG A 159 13.07 17.33 -4.91
C ARG A 159 11.88 16.38 -4.95
N ALA A 160 11.88 15.36 -4.09
CA ALA A 160 10.75 14.44 -3.96
C ALA A 160 9.48 15.18 -3.53
N ARG A 161 9.54 16.03 -2.50
CA ARG A 161 8.40 16.86 -2.04
C ARG A 161 7.91 17.84 -3.11
N ARG A 162 8.79 18.35 -3.97
CA ARG A 162 8.44 19.20 -5.11
C ARG A 162 7.62 18.41 -6.14
N GLY A 163 8.15 17.30 -6.63
CA GLY A 163 7.46 16.43 -7.59
C GLY A 163 6.11 15.94 -7.05
N HIS A 164 6.08 15.59 -5.76
CA HIS A 164 4.88 15.29 -5.00
C HIS A 164 3.82 16.40 -4.99
N THR A 165 4.24 17.65 -4.81
CA THR A 165 3.32 18.79 -4.76
C THR A 165 2.83 19.14 -6.17
N LEU A 166 3.70 19.04 -7.18
CA LEU A 166 3.34 19.21 -8.60
C LEU A 166 2.29 18.19 -9.03
N PHE A 167 2.54 16.91 -8.73
CA PHE A 167 1.61 15.84 -9.02
C PHE A 167 0.25 16.04 -8.35
N ALA A 168 0.23 16.35 -7.05
CA ALA A 168 -1.02 16.58 -6.32
C ALA A 168 -1.78 17.83 -6.82
N GLY A 169 -1.06 18.88 -7.20
CA GLY A 169 -1.65 20.09 -7.77
C GLY A 169 -2.33 19.84 -9.12
N LYS A 170 -1.67 19.06 -10.00
CA LYS A 170 -2.28 18.65 -11.26
C LYS A 170 -3.49 17.74 -11.05
N GLY A 171 -3.40 16.80 -10.11
CA GLY A 171 -4.54 15.96 -9.71
C GLY A 171 -5.73 16.81 -9.23
N TYR A 172 -5.48 17.82 -8.39
CA TYR A 172 -6.52 18.72 -7.89
C TYR A 172 -7.21 19.50 -9.01
N GLU A 173 -6.44 20.02 -9.97
CA GLU A 173 -6.97 20.68 -11.16
C GLU A 173 -7.88 19.75 -11.96
N LEU A 174 -7.39 18.55 -12.29
CA LEU A 174 -8.13 17.57 -13.09
C LEU A 174 -9.42 17.12 -12.40
N PHE A 175 -9.36 16.75 -11.11
CA PHE A 175 -10.56 16.39 -10.35
C PHE A 175 -11.56 17.53 -10.24
N SER A 176 -11.09 18.77 -10.04
CA SER A 176 -11.98 19.94 -9.99
C SER A 176 -12.74 20.11 -11.29
N ASN A 177 -12.03 20.04 -12.43
CA ASN A 177 -12.63 20.14 -13.75
C ASN A 177 -13.64 19.01 -14.01
N TYR A 178 -13.32 17.77 -13.61
CA TYR A 178 -14.19 16.62 -13.81
C TYR A 178 -15.46 16.70 -12.97
N ILE A 179 -15.33 17.04 -11.69
CA ILE A 179 -16.48 17.20 -10.78
C ILE A 179 -17.37 18.33 -11.26
N GLU A 180 -16.80 19.46 -11.70
CA GLU A 180 -17.57 20.59 -12.24
C GLU A 180 -18.32 20.23 -13.53
N ARG A 181 -17.68 19.48 -14.43
CA ARG A 181 -18.24 19.16 -15.75
C ARG A 181 -19.22 18.00 -15.74
N TYR A 182 -18.97 16.97 -14.93
CA TYR A 182 -19.69 15.69 -14.99
C TYR A 182 -20.42 15.33 -13.69
N GLY A 183 -20.22 16.09 -12.61
CA GLY A 183 -20.90 15.88 -11.34
C GLY A 183 -22.42 15.98 -11.49
N GLN A 184 -23.13 14.95 -11.03
CA GLN A 184 -24.59 14.91 -11.06
C GLN A 184 -25.19 15.61 -9.85
N VAL A 185 -26.42 16.12 -9.93
CA VAL A 185 -27.09 16.62 -8.71
C VAL A 185 -27.43 15.46 -7.78
N ASP A 186 -27.96 14.37 -8.33
CA ASP A 186 -28.36 13.17 -7.60
C ASP A 186 -27.55 11.94 -8.08
N PRO A 187 -26.46 11.57 -7.39
CA PRO A 187 -25.56 10.52 -7.86
C PRO A 187 -26.17 9.13 -7.60
N LYS A 188 -25.86 8.15 -8.44
CA LYS A 188 -26.30 6.74 -8.26
C LYS A 188 -25.65 6.05 -7.06
N GLY A 189 -24.48 6.53 -6.65
CA GLY A 189 -23.66 5.98 -5.57
C GLY A 189 -22.40 6.82 -5.37
N TYR A 190 -21.60 6.44 -4.38
CA TYR A 190 -20.43 7.19 -3.97
C TYR A 190 -19.16 6.35 -4.09
N VAL A 191 -18.10 6.92 -4.65
CA VAL A 191 -16.75 6.35 -4.65
C VAL A 191 -15.86 7.21 -3.76
N VAL A 192 -15.32 6.62 -2.70
CA VAL A 192 -14.58 7.32 -1.65
C VAL A 192 -13.14 6.82 -1.60
N LEU A 193 -12.20 7.70 -1.92
CA LEU A 193 -10.76 7.40 -1.94
C LEU A 193 -10.21 7.40 -0.51
N PHE A 194 -9.59 6.29 -0.11
CA PHE A 194 -8.76 6.18 1.08
C PHE A 194 -7.28 6.22 0.68
N ASP A 195 -6.77 7.43 0.42
CA ASP A 195 -5.45 7.70 -0.15
C ASP A 195 -4.45 8.37 0.83
N LEU A 196 -4.59 8.15 2.15
CA LEU A 196 -3.63 8.63 3.18
C LEU A 196 -2.19 8.27 2.82
N ASN A 197 -1.41 9.28 2.40
CA ASN A 197 -0.05 9.12 1.89
C ASN A 197 0.10 8.16 0.69
N HIS A 198 -0.98 7.80 -0.01
CA HIS A 198 -0.97 6.87 -1.14
C HIS A 198 -1.30 7.56 -2.47
N ARG A 199 -0.35 8.38 -2.93
CA ARG A 199 -0.49 9.25 -4.12
C ARG A 199 -0.80 8.49 -5.41
N ILE A 200 -0.33 7.25 -5.53
CA ILE A 200 -0.59 6.42 -6.71
C ILE A 200 -2.08 6.11 -6.81
N THR A 201 -2.78 5.92 -5.69
CA THR A 201 -4.23 5.70 -5.69
C THR A 201 -4.94 6.91 -6.29
N SER A 202 -4.63 8.11 -5.79
CA SER A 202 -5.22 9.35 -6.34
C SER A 202 -4.89 9.50 -7.84
N GLY A 203 -3.67 9.16 -8.23
CA GLY A 203 -3.22 9.18 -9.63
C GLY A 203 -3.99 8.26 -10.56
N LEU A 204 -4.16 6.99 -10.16
CA LEU A 204 -4.95 6.01 -10.91
C LEU A 204 -6.42 6.40 -10.97
N MET A 205 -6.91 7.04 -9.90
CA MET A 205 -8.32 7.46 -9.85
C MET A 205 -8.63 8.68 -10.71
N VAL A 206 -7.67 9.50 -11.15
CA VAL A 206 -7.96 10.64 -12.04
C VAL A 206 -8.71 10.20 -13.31
N PRO A 207 -8.16 9.33 -14.18
CA PRO A 207 -8.87 8.87 -15.38
C PRO A 207 -10.12 8.04 -15.05
N ILE A 208 -10.08 7.17 -14.02
CA ILE A 208 -11.24 6.35 -13.62
C ILE A 208 -12.41 7.21 -13.16
N SER A 209 -12.14 8.33 -12.47
CA SER A 209 -13.18 9.19 -11.93
C SER A 209 -13.94 9.95 -13.02
N VAL A 210 -13.28 10.31 -14.14
CA VAL A 210 -13.99 10.95 -15.26
C VAL A 210 -15.11 10.04 -15.75
N GLU A 211 -14.83 8.74 -15.82
CA GLU A 211 -15.77 7.73 -16.29
C GLU A 211 -16.84 7.39 -15.24
N LEU A 212 -16.45 7.27 -13.96
CA LEU A 212 -17.42 7.10 -12.87
C LEU A 212 -18.43 8.26 -12.81
N LEU A 213 -17.96 9.50 -12.96
CA LEU A 213 -18.80 10.69 -12.99
C LEU A 213 -19.75 10.69 -14.20
N ARG A 214 -19.24 10.32 -15.39
CA ARG A 214 -20.07 10.14 -16.61
C ARG A 214 -21.15 9.06 -16.43
N GLN A 215 -20.84 7.99 -15.70
CA GLN A 215 -21.80 6.93 -15.37
C GLN A 215 -22.80 7.34 -14.27
N GLY A 216 -22.62 8.51 -13.64
CA GLY A 216 -23.53 9.11 -12.68
C GLY A 216 -23.18 8.84 -11.22
N TYR A 217 -21.96 8.38 -10.91
CA TYR A 217 -21.48 8.24 -9.54
C TYR A 217 -20.77 9.51 -9.07
N ASP A 218 -20.77 9.76 -7.76
CA ASP A 218 -19.97 10.84 -7.18
C ASP A 218 -18.61 10.29 -6.72
N VAL A 219 -17.56 11.12 -6.79
CA VAL A 219 -16.22 10.74 -6.32
C VAL A 219 -15.71 11.77 -5.34
N CYS A 220 -15.22 11.32 -4.18
CA CYS A 220 -14.56 12.17 -3.19
C CYS A 220 -13.36 11.46 -2.53
N SER A 221 -12.47 12.22 -1.88
CA SER A 221 -11.38 11.66 -1.06
C SER A 221 -11.59 11.98 0.42
N VAL A 222 -11.19 11.05 1.29
CA VAL A 222 -11.17 11.28 2.74
C VAL A 222 -10.06 12.23 3.17
N ILE A 223 -9.05 12.49 2.32
CA ILE A 223 -8.02 13.49 2.57
C ILE A 223 -8.22 14.74 1.71
N PRO A 224 -7.86 15.92 2.23
CA PRO A 224 -7.75 17.10 1.39
C PRO A 224 -6.46 17.03 0.54
N SER A 225 -6.11 18.07 -0.20
CA SER A 225 -4.96 18.16 -1.11
C SER A 225 -5.21 17.67 -2.54
N THR A 226 -5.28 16.37 -2.82
CA THR A 226 -5.24 15.90 -4.24
C THR A 226 -6.57 16.05 -4.97
N MET A 227 -7.69 16.16 -4.23
CA MET A 227 -9.04 16.33 -4.77
C MET A 227 -9.73 17.48 -4.04
N PRO A 228 -10.57 18.30 -4.71
CA PRO A 228 -11.33 19.34 -4.03
C PRO A 228 -12.31 18.75 -3.01
N LEU A 229 -12.64 19.56 -1.98
CA LEU A 229 -13.71 19.19 -1.06
C LEU A 229 -15.03 19.09 -1.78
N SER A 230 -15.78 18.04 -1.49
CA SER A 230 -17.14 17.91 -2.02
C SER A 230 -18.01 19.05 -1.48
N ARG A 231 -18.78 19.65 -2.38
CA ARG A 231 -19.80 20.67 -2.06
C ARG A 231 -21.11 20.05 -1.56
N ARG A 232 -21.22 18.72 -1.59
CA ARG A 232 -22.43 18.01 -1.16
C ARG A 232 -22.60 18.05 0.36
N PRO A 233 -23.79 18.45 0.86
CA PRO A 233 -24.08 18.45 2.28
C PRO A 233 -23.91 17.07 2.92
N GLU A 234 -24.34 16.00 2.25
CA GLU A 234 -24.30 14.64 2.78
C GLU A 234 -22.89 14.04 2.88
N LEU A 235 -21.91 14.59 2.13
CA LEU A 235 -20.51 14.20 2.22
C LEU A 235 -19.70 15.07 3.21
N GLN A 236 -20.37 15.99 3.91
CA GLN A 236 -19.74 16.78 4.96
C GLN A 236 -19.29 15.86 6.11
N GLY A 237 -18.01 15.98 6.49
CA GLY A 237 -17.41 15.09 7.48
C GLY A 237 -16.90 13.76 6.90
N ILE A 238 -17.02 13.53 5.58
CA ILE A 238 -16.36 12.43 4.87
C ILE A 238 -15.29 12.99 3.93
N SER A 239 -15.68 13.91 3.05
CA SER A 239 -14.75 14.53 2.10
C SER A 239 -13.74 15.42 2.83
N GLY A 240 -12.44 15.12 2.66
CA GLY A 240 -11.33 15.79 3.34
C GLY A 240 -11.35 15.67 4.87
N ALA A 241 -12.04 14.66 5.41
CA ALA A 241 -12.23 14.49 6.84
C ALA A 241 -10.96 14.13 7.64
N ILE A 242 -9.95 13.55 6.99
CA ILE A 242 -8.67 13.22 7.61
C ILE A 242 -7.59 14.13 7.03
N ARG A 243 -6.76 14.74 7.88
CA ARG A 243 -5.64 15.56 7.39
C ARG A 243 -4.68 14.75 6.52
N THR A 244 -4.00 15.40 5.58
CA THR A 244 -3.09 14.75 4.61
C THR A 244 -1.99 13.90 5.27
N ASN A 245 -1.52 14.30 6.46
CA ASN A 245 -0.51 13.55 7.22
C ASN A 245 -1.08 12.36 8.03
N GLY A 246 -2.40 12.24 8.10
CA GLY A 246 -3.14 11.25 8.89
C GLY A 246 -3.01 11.44 10.40
N SER A 247 -2.80 12.67 10.88
CA SER A 247 -2.55 12.93 12.32
C SER A 247 -3.80 13.17 13.15
N SER A 248 -4.90 13.62 12.55
CA SER A 248 -6.17 13.96 13.22
C SER A 248 -7.27 14.12 12.18
N LEU A 249 -8.52 14.27 12.63
CA LEU A 249 -9.59 14.72 11.77
C LEU A 249 -9.42 16.20 11.41
N SER A 250 -10.00 16.60 10.29
CA SER A 250 -9.93 17.98 9.77
C SER A 250 -10.85 18.95 10.52
N ASP A 251 -11.79 18.44 11.31
CA ASP A 251 -12.65 19.16 12.25
C ASP A 251 -12.05 19.26 13.67
N GLU A 252 -10.82 18.78 13.86
CA GLU A 252 -10.12 18.76 15.16
C GLU A 252 -8.81 19.57 15.16
N PRO A 253 -8.35 20.05 16.33
CA PRO A 253 -7.05 20.69 16.46
C PRO A 253 -5.88 19.77 16.07
N TRP A 254 -4.80 20.36 15.54
CA TRP A 254 -3.64 19.63 15.00
C TRP A 254 -2.89 18.71 15.99
N SER A 255 -3.19 18.80 17.29
CA SER A 255 -2.55 18.07 18.39
C SER A 255 -3.49 17.10 19.12
N SER A 256 -4.61 16.70 18.51
CA SER A 256 -5.43 15.61 19.04
C SER A 256 -4.66 14.29 18.92
N ASP A 257 -4.08 13.83 20.02
CA ASP A 257 -3.34 12.57 20.09
C ASP A 257 -4.22 11.40 20.57
N GLU A 258 -5.46 11.68 20.97
CA GLU A 258 -6.41 10.70 21.49
C GLU A 258 -6.96 9.81 20.38
N LEU A 259 -7.19 8.53 20.72
CA LEU A 259 -7.87 7.59 19.83
C LEU A 259 -9.38 7.74 20.04
N HIS A 260 -10.13 7.70 18.95
CA HIS A 260 -11.60 7.82 18.94
C HIS A 260 -12.26 6.50 19.30
N ASN A 261 -11.62 5.39 18.98
CA ASN A 261 -12.13 4.06 19.22
C ASN A 261 -11.40 3.38 20.38
N GLN A 262 -12.07 2.39 20.97
CA GLN A 262 -11.48 1.56 22.02
C GLN A 262 -10.70 0.41 21.41
N TRP A 263 -9.38 0.52 21.46
CA TRP A 263 -8.46 -0.51 20.97
C TRP A 263 -8.01 -1.44 22.10
N THR A 264 -8.04 -2.74 21.81
CA THR A 264 -7.35 -3.76 22.63
C THR A 264 -6.07 -4.16 21.90
N ILE A 265 -4.94 -4.00 22.56
CA ILE A 265 -3.62 -4.24 21.98
C ILE A 265 -2.87 -5.24 22.87
N ASP A 266 -2.57 -6.39 22.32
CA ASP A 266 -1.70 -7.42 22.89
C ASP A 266 -0.91 -8.05 21.73
N TRP A 267 0.30 -7.51 21.50
CA TRP A 267 1.12 -7.88 20.35
C TRP A 267 1.57 -9.34 20.39
N GLU A 268 1.91 -9.85 21.57
CA GLU A 268 2.43 -11.22 21.75
C GLU A 268 1.35 -12.27 21.48
N ASN A 269 0.10 -11.96 21.81
CA ASN A 269 -1.05 -12.81 21.51
C ASN A 269 -1.74 -12.48 20.17
N GLU A 270 -1.09 -11.69 19.31
CA GLU A 270 -1.58 -11.36 17.97
C GLU A 270 -2.93 -10.60 17.98
N ILE A 271 -3.13 -9.70 18.95
CA ILE A 271 -4.36 -8.92 19.11
C ILE A 271 -4.08 -7.43 18.88
N VAL A 272 -4.70 -6.88 17.84
CA VAL A 272 -4.87 -5.43 17.64
C VAL A 272 -6.30 -5.25 17.18
N SER A 273 -7.23 -5.15 18.13
CA SER A 273 -8.65 -5.23 17.85
C SER A 273 -9.43 -3.99 18.26
N CYS A 274 -10.50 -3.73 17.51
CA CYS A 274 -11.46 -2.67 17.79
C CYS A 274 -12.86 -3.19 17.43
N SER A 275 -13.85 -2.92 18.27
CA SER A 275 -15.25 -3.32 18.04
C SER A 275 -15.43 -4.82 17.73
N GLY A 276 -14.61 -5.68 18.36
CA GLY A 276 -14.66 -7.14 18.20
C GLY A 276 -14.01 -7.68 16.92
N ILE A 277 -13.38 -6.83 16.10
CA ILE A 277 -12.65 -7.25 14.90
C ILE A 277 -11.15 -7.17 15.19
N ASN A 278 -10.41 -8.25 14.92
CA ASN A 278 -8.95 -8.26 15.05
C ASN A 278 -8.30 -7.82 13.73
N TYR A 279 -7.37 -6.87 13.82
CA TYR A 279 -6.64 -6.28 12.70
C TYR A 279 -5.14 -6.56 12.74
N TYR A 280 -4.65 -7.34 13.72
CA TYR A 280 -3.23 -7.58 13.98
C TYR A 280 -2.41 -7.84 12.71
N THR A 281 -2.87 -8.74 11.85
CA THR A 281 -2.11 -9.15 10.65
C THR A 281 -1.67 -7.95 9.81
N PHE A 282 -2.54 -6.97 9.58
CA PHE A 282 -2.20 -5.80 8.75
C PHE A 282 -1.14 -4.88 9.38
N PHE A 283 -1.08 -4.85 10.71
CA PHE A 283 -0.05 -4.13 11.46
C PHE A 283 1.26 -4.91 11.45
N ALA A 284 1.20 -6.20 11.78
CA ALA A 284 2.34 -7.10 11.78
C ALA A 284 3.08 -7.07 10.44
N GLU A 285 2.35 -7.18 9.34
CA GLU A 285 2.92 -7.15 7.99
C GLU A 285 3.67 -5.86 7.68
N ARG A 286 3.14 -4.72 8.12
CA ARG A 286 3.80 -3.44 7.87
C ARG A 286 5.04 -3.25 8.76
N ILE A 287 5.02 -3.76 9.99
CA ILE A 287 6.20 -3.77 10.87
C ILE A 287 7.27 -4.72 10.31
N SER A 288 6.90 -5.94 9.94
CA SER A 288 7.77 -6.94 9.29
C SER A 288 8.48 -6.35 8.07
N LYS A 289 7.73 -5.72 7.15
CA LYS A 289 8.29 -5.07 5.97
C LYS A 289 9.27 -3.94 6.30
N GLN A 290 8.97 -3.11 7.31
CA GLN A 290 9.85 -2.01 7.70
C GLN A 290 11.15 -2.51 8.36
N GLN A 291 11.07 -3.58 9.14
CA GLN A 291 12.22 -4.20 9.81
C GLN A 291 13.00 -5.13 8.89
N GLY A 292 12.42 -5.55 7.75
CA GLY A 292 13.05 -6.50 6.85
C GLY A 292 13.10 -7.92 7.42
N VAL A 293 12.14 -8.32 8.25
CA VAL A 293 12.11 -9.65 8.90
C VAL A 293 10.76 -10.34 8.64
N TYR A 294 10.72 -11.66 8.76
CA TYR A 294 9.48 -12.42 8.57
C TYR A 294 8.38 -12.03 9.58
N ARG A 295 8.75 -12.00 10.88
CA ARG A 295 7.83 -11.62 11.97
C ARG A 295 8.39 -10.46 12.75
N GLY A 296 7.87 -9.27 12.46
CA GLY A 296 8.26 -8.03 13.10
C GLY A 296 7.86 -7.97 14.58
N LYS A 297 8.62 -7.21 15.36
CA LYS A 297 8.43 -7.01 16.80
C LYS A 297 8.36 -5.53 17.15
N LEU A 298 7.69 -5.21 18.26
CA LEU A 298 7.63 -3.86 18.83
C LEU A 298 8.75 -3.62 19.86
N ASP A 299 9.97 -4.05 19.54
CA ASP A 299 11.15 -4.01 20.41
C ASP A 299 12.07 -2.80 20.14
N THR A 300 11.78 -2.00 19.12
CA THR A 300 12.54 -0.81 18.74
C THR A 300 11.66 0.45 18.77
N THR A 301 12.25 1.60 19.09
CA THR A 301 11.55 2.89 19.09
C THR A 301 10.93 3.21 17.71
N GLN A 302 11.60 2.82 16.63
CA GLN A 302 11.11 2.99 15.27
C GLN A 302 9.87 2.14 14.99
N ALA A 303 9.86 0.87 15.41
CA ALA A 303 8.71 -0.01 15.25
C ALA A 303 7.52 0.45 16.08
N VAL A 304 7.74 0.85 17.34
CA VAL A 304 6.70 1.41 18.22
C VAL A 304 6.12 2.71 17.65
N SER A 305 6.98 3.61 17.15
CA SER A 305 6.53 4.85 16.51
C SER A 305 5.72 4.59 15.24
N LEU A 306 6.14 3.64 14.40
CA LEU A 306 5.41 3.24 13.21
C LEU A 306 4.05 2.62 13.60
N PHE A 307 4.03 1.72 14.59
CA PHE A 307 2.81 1.11 15.11
C PHE A 307 1.80 2.17 15.58
N HIS A 308 2.21 3.12 16.43
CA HIS A 308 1.32 4.19 16.89
C HIS A 308 0.82 5.08 15.75
N SER A 309 1.69 5.40 14.78
CA SER A 309 1.27 6.17 13.60
C SER A 309 0.24 5.41 12.75
N MET A 310 0.39 4.09 12.60
CA MET A 310 -0.58 3.27 11.88
C MET A 310 -1.88 3.14 12.67
N LEU A 311 -1.79 2.93 13.98
CA LEU A 311 -2.93 2.76 14.88
C LEU A 311 -3.82 3.98 14.82
N ARG A 312 -3.23 5.18 14.90
CA ARG A 312 -3.96 6.44 14.77
C ARG A 312 -4.63 6.58 13.41
N ARG A 313 -3.95 6.24 12.32
CA ARG A 313 -4.56 6.35 10.98
C ARG A 313 -5.69 5.34 10.78
N SER A 314 -5.54 4.14 11.32
CA SER A 314 -6.57 3.11 11.33
C SER A 314 -7.77 3.54 12.16
N ASP A 315 -7.54 4.15 13.32
CA ASP A 315 -8.57 4.72 14.19
C ASP A 315 -9.40 5.79 13.47
N LEU A 316 -8.74 6.77 12.84
CA LEU A 316 -9.39 7.79 12.03
C LEU A 316 -10.14 7.18 10.84
N ALA A 317 -9.56 6.17 10.19
CA ALA A 317 -10.22 5.47 9.08
C ALA A 317 -11.52 4.80 9.53
N LEU A 318 -11.55 4.17 10.71
CA LEU A 318 -12.75 3.55 11.27
C LEU A 318 -13.82 4.60 11.63
N VAL A 319 -13.45 5.78 12.12
CA VAL A 319 -14.40 6.89 12.31
C VAL A 319 -15.09 7.26 10.99
N ILE A 320 -14.33 7.32 9.89
CA ILE A 320 -14.93 7.59 8.57
C ILE A 320 -15.81 6.43 8.13
N CYS A 321 -15.43 5.18 8.37
CA CYS A 321 -16.28 4.01 8.08
C CYS A 321 -17.64 4.10 8.78
N GLU A 322 -17.71 4.55 10.04
CA GLU A 322 -18.97 4.77 10.76
C GLU A 322 -19.82 5.90 10.13
N ARG A 323 -19.16 7.00 9.73
CA ARG A 323 -19.84 8.10 9.00
C ARG A 323 -20.41 7.61 7.66
N LEU A 324 -19.73 6.68 6.98
CA LEU A 324 -20.20 6.06 5.73
C LEU A 324 -21.41 5.14 5.94
N VAL A 325 -21.50 4.41 7.06
CA VAL A 325 -22.72 3.65 7.42
C VAL A 325 -23.92 4.60 7.55
N THR A 326 -23.72 5.76 8.16
CA THR A 326 -24.76 6.79 8.28
C THR A 326 -25.17 7.33 6.91
N LEU A 327 -24.21 7.60 6.02
CA LEU A 327 -24.48 8.03 4.65
C LEU A 327 -25.28 6.99 3.87
N ALA A 328 -24.84 5.73 3.86
CA ALA A 328 -25.51 4.63 3.19
C ALA A 328 -26.94 4.45 3.70
N SER A 329 -27.15 4.52 5.02
CA SER A 329 -28.48 4.37 5.64
C SER A 329 -29.42 5.52 5.29
N LYS A 330 -28.91 6.75 5.18
CA LYS A 330 -29.71 7.95 4.86
C LYS A 330 -30.08 8.03 3.38
N THR A 331 -29.16 7.63 2.49
CA THR A 331 -29.31 7.80 1.05
C THR A 331 -29.82 6.54 0.36
N GLY A 332 -29.65 5.36 0.96
CA GLY A 332 -29.93 4.07 0.33
C GLY A 332 -28.98 3.70 -0.82
N LYS A 333 -27.90 4.47 -1.02
CA LYS A 333 -27.02 4.35 -2.18
C LYS A 333 -25.78 3.50 -1.89
N PRO A 334 -25.28 2.75 -2.89
CA PRO A 334 -24.04 1.99 -2.77
C PRO A 334 -22.84 2.92 -2.54
N ILE A 335 -21.90 2.45 -1.74
CA ILE A 335 -20.62 3.13 -1.49
C ILE A 335 -19.48 2.17 -1.85
N ARG A 336 -18.49 2.68 -2.58
CA ARG A 336 -17.25 1.96 -2.90
C ARG A 336 -16.06 2.71 -2.35
N LEU A 337 -15.33 2.07 -1.45
CA LEU A 337 -14.08 2.58 -0.90
C LEU A 337 -12.95 2.10 -1.79
N VAL A 338 -12.06 2.98 -2.22
CA VAL A 338 -10.95 2.61 -3.10
C VAL A 338 -9.61 2.83 -2.44
N THR A 339 -8.75 1.82 -2.53
CA THR A 339 -7.38 1.90 -2.02
C THR A 339 -6.44 0.95 -2.76
N MET A 340 -5.14 1.14 -2.53
CA MET A 340 -4.08 0.19 -2.90
C MET A 340 -3.52 -0.40 -1.61
N ASP A 341 -2.61 -1.38 -1.70
CA ASP A 341 -1.94 -1.94 -0.52
C ASP A 341 -2.92 -2.47 0.56
N THR A 342 -3.98 -3.14 0.13
CA THR A 342 -5.08 -3.66 0.98
C THR A 342 -4.65 -4.69 2.04
N HIS A 343 -3.35 -5.01 2.11
CA HIS A 343 -2.72 -5.95 3.03
C HIS A 343 -1.91 -5.26 4.14
N PHE A 344 -1.78 -3.92 4.13
CA PHE A 344 -1.12 -3.16 5.20
C PHE A 344 -2.09 -2.25 5.95
N ALA A 345 -1.83 -2.01 7.24
CA ALA A 345 -2.49 -0.93 7.95
C ALA A 345 -2.08 0.45 7.36
N PRO A 346 -3.01 1.40 7.21
CA PRO A 346 -4.41 1.37 7.64
C PRO A 346 -5.42 0.75 6.65
N TRP A 347 -5.00 0.37 5.44
CA TRP A 347 -5.89 -0.05 4.34
C TRP A 347 -6.51 -1.42 4.53
N GLY A 348 -5.73 -2.36 5.05
CA GLY A 348 -6.21 -3.66 5.50
C GLY A 348 -7.24 -3.56 6.63
N VAL A 349 -7.18 -2.50 7.46
CA VAL A 349 -8.21 -2.25 8.50
C VAL A 349 -9.55 -1.91 7.85
N VAL A 350 -9.55 -1.02 6.86
CA VAL A 350 -10.76 -0.67 6.09
C VAL A 350 -11.30 -1.88 5.36
N ARG A 351 -10.42 -2.66 4.70
CA ARG A 351 -10.79 -3.93 4.03
C ARG A 351 -11.53 -4.86 4.98
N ARG A 352 -10.90 -5.20 6.11
CA ARG A 352 -11.44 -6.13 7.10
C ARG A 352 -12.74 -5.61 7.73
N TRP A 353 -12.83 -4.31 7.94
CA TRP A 353 -14.06 -3.67 8.39
C TRP A 353 -15.19 -3.83 7.35
N CYS A 354 -14.91 -3.64 6.06
CA CYS A 354 -15.91 -3.87 5.01
C CYS A 354 -16.39 -5.33 4.96
N GLU A 355 -15.47 -6.29 5.12
CA GLU A 355 -15.80 -7.73 5.18
C GLU A 355 -16.77 -8.06 6.33
N HIS A 356 -16.62 -7.43 7.49
CA HIS A 356 -17.43 -7.73 8.69
C HIS A 356 -18.70 -6.88 8.81
N ILE A 357 -18.61 -5.60 8.45
CA ILE A 357 -19.65 -4.59 8.70
C ILE A 357 -20.11 -3.96 7.38
N GLY A 358 -19.18 -3.41 6.57
CA GLY A 358 -19.52 -2.62 5.38
C GLY A 358 -20.44 -3.32 4.39
N LYS A 359 -20.22 -4.61 4.11
CA LYS A 359 -21.05 -5.41 3.20
C LYS A 359 -22.54 -5.38 3.54
N ARG A 360 -22.89 -5.31 4.83
CA ARG A 360 -24.29 -5.26 5.31
C ARG A 360 -24.99 -3.94 4.96
N HIS A 361 -24.22 -2.92 4.61
CA HIS A 361 -24.68 -1.58 4.25
C HIS A 361 -24.39 -1.24 2.79
N ASN A 362 -24.06 -2.23 1.94
CA ASN A 362 -23.61 -2.03 0.55
C ASN A 362 -22.40 -1.08 0.46
N ILE A 363 -21.48 -1.20 1.43
CA ILE A 363 -20.20 -0.50 1.47
C ILE A 363 -19.10 -1.51 1.19
N HIS A 364 -18.51 -1.42 0.01
CA HIS A 364 -17.51 -2.39 -0.45
C HIS A 364 -16.15 -1.70 -0.62
N LEU A 365 -15.07 -2.44 -0.37
CA LEU A 365 -13.72 -2.02 -0.66
C LEU A 365 -13.26 -2.59 -2.02
N VAL A 366 -12.96 -1.70 -2.96
CA VAL A 366 -12.36 -1.98 -4.26
C VAL A 366 -10.85 -1.76 -4.16
N GLY A 367 -10.09 -2.84 -4.38
CA GLY A 367 -8.63 -2.80 -4.42
C GLY A 367 -8.13 -2.46 -5.83
N LEU A 368 -7.11 -1.60 -5.89
CA LEU A 368 -6.32 -1.36 -7.10
C LEU A 368 -4.92 -1.95 -6.94
N SER A 369 -4.37 -2.49 -8.02
CA SER A 369 -2.95 -2.86 -8.08
C SER A 369 -2.37 -2.72 -9.47
N VAL A 370 -1.04 -2.73 -9.58
CA VAL A 370 -0.38 -3.04 -10.85
C VAL A 370 -0.71 -4.50 -11.20
N ALA A 371 -0.93 -4.80 -12.48
CA ALA A 371 -1.17 -6.18 -12.91
C ALA A 371 0.15 -6.98 -12.94
N TYR A 372 0.10 -8.26 -13.27
CA TYR A 372 1.27 -9.15 -13.19
C TYR A 372 2.25 -9.01 -14.38
N GLU A 373 2.43 -7.80 -14.91
CA GLU A 373 3.17 -7.54 -16.16
C GLU A 373 4.67 -7.89 -16.07
N ASN A 374 5.28 -7.71 -14.89
CA ASN A 374 6.69 -8.02 -14.67
C ASN A 374 7.03 -9.51 -14.81
N TYR A 375 6.07 -10.39 -14.55
CA TYR A 375 6.26 -11.83 -14.72
C TYR A 375 6.48 -12.19 -16.19
N PHE A 376 5.77 -11.52 -17.09
CA PHE A 376 5.83 -11.74 -18.53
C PHE A 376 6.92 -10.91 -19.22
N SER A 377 7.27 -9.75 -18.67
CA SER A 377 8.34 -8.88 -19.20
C SER A 377 9.72 -9.21 -18.65
N ASN A 378 9.82 -10.12 -17.67
CA ASN A 378 11.05 -10.45 -16.94
C ASN A 378 11.75 -9.20 -16.38
N LEU A 379 10.98 -8.28 -15.79
CA LEU A 379 11.45 -7.01 -15.22
C LEU A 379 12.14 -6.06 -16.23
N SER A 380 11.93 -6.25 -17.54
CA SER A 380 12.50 -5.37 -18.57
C SER A 380 11.91 -3.95 -18.56
N THR A 381 10.75 -3.77 -17.93
CA THR A 381 10.07 -2.48 -17.81
C THR A 381 10.06 -2.00 -16.36
N LEU A 382 10.60 -0.80 -16.11
CA LEU A 382 10.57 -0.20 -14.77
C LEU A 382 9.26 0.53 -14.46
N GLU A 383 8.51 0.90 -15.51
CA GLU A 383 7.28 1.66 -15.41
C GLU A 383 6.07 0.78 -15.65
N ALA A 384 5.05 0.93 -14.81
CA ALA A 384 3.84 0.13 -14.91
C ALA A 384 2.86 0.70 -15.93
N ARG A 385 2.35 -0.18 -16.80
CA ARG A 385 1.41 0.20 -17.87
C ARG A 385 0.06 -0.48 -17.73
N THR A 386 -0.18 -1.17 -16.63
CA THR A 386 -1.40 -1.96 -16.41
C THR A 386 -1.95 -1.75 -15.01
N ILE A 387 -3.25 -1.97 -14.86
CA ILE A 387 -3.95 -1.99 -13.58
C ILE A 387 -4.78 -3.27 -13.47
N SER A 388 -4.97 -3.74 -12.25
CA SER A 388 -5.98 -4.72 -11.87
C SER A 388 -6.90 -4.09 -10.84
N VAL A 389 -8.20 -4.34 -10.98
CA VAL A 389 -9.26 -3.77 -10.13
C VAL A 389 -10.18 -4.89 -9.68
N GLU A 390 -10.40 -5.01 -8.37
CA GLU A 390 -11.27 -6.05 -7.82
C GLU A 390 -12.03 -5.59 -6.57
N ASP A 391 -13.28 -6.01 -6.44
CA ASP A 391 -14.08 -5.80 -5.22
C ASP A 391 -13.70 -6.85 -4.16
N MET A 392 -12.84 -6.44 -3.23
CA MET A 392 -12.31 -7.30 -2.17
C MET A 392 -13.34 -7.63 -1.08
N THR A 393 -14.46 -6.91 -1.04
CA THR A 393 -15.56 -7.17 -0.09
C THR A 393 -16.56 -8.17 -0.64
N ALA A 394 -16.88 -8.05 -1.92
CA ALA A 394 -17.65 -9.07 -2.62
C ALA A 394 -16.86 -10.39 -2.73
N ARG A 395 -15.53 -10.28 -2.86
CA ARG A 395 -14.60 -11.39 -3.08
C ARG A 395 -13.53 -11.47 -1.98
N PRO A 396 -13.91 -11.87 -0.75
CA PRO A 396 -12.97 -11.98 0.38
C PRO A 396 -11.92 -13.07 0.16
N ASP A 397 -12.16 -14.00 -0.78
CA ASP A 397 -11.23 -15.02 -1.24
C ASP A 397 -10.11 -14.48 -2.13
N VAL A 398 -10.16 -13.21 -2.54
CA VAL A 398 -9.09 -12.57 -3.32
C VAL A 398 -8.31 -11.64 -2.41
N ARG A 399 -7.03 -11.95 -2.16
CA ARG A 399 -6.20 -11.07 -1.32
C ARG A 399 -5.63 -9.87 -2.06
N HIS A 400 -5.49 -9.96 -3.39
CA HIS A 400 -4.89 -8.92 -4.21
C HIS A 400 -5.52 -8.88 -5.61
N PRO A 401 -5.82 -7.70 -6.20
CA PRO A 401 -6.57 -7.60 -7.46
C PRO A 401 -5.97 -8.39 -8.63
N LEU A 402 -4.64 -8.42 -8.77
CA LEU A 402 -3.96 -9.17 -9.84
C LEU A 402 -4.15 -10.69 -9.80
N LEU A 403 -4.68 -11.24 -8.70
CA LEU A 403 -4.95 -12.68 -8.59
C LEU A 403 -6.34 -13.03 -9.09
N ALA A 404 -7.30 -12.09 -8.97
CA ALA A 404 -8.68 -12.15 -9.49
C ALA A 404 -9.58 -13.34 -9.04
N GLY A 405 -8.99 -14.40 -8.48
CA GLY A 405 -9.66 -15.54 -7.87
C GLY A 405 -10.40 -16.46 -8.85
N ARG A 406 -11.02 -17.48 -8.26
CA ARG A 406 -11.67 -18.59 -8.98
C ARG A 406 -12.74 -18.16 -9.96
N TYR A 407 -13.67 -17.32 -9.53
CA TYR A 407 -14.79 -16.85 -10.36
C TYR A 407 -14.34 -16.29 -11.72
N ARG A 408 -13.31 -15.44 -11.75
CA ARG A 408 -12.82 -14.84 -13.00
C ARG A 408 -12.06 -15.85 -13.85
N LEU A 409 -11.30 -16.76 -13.23
CA LEU A 409 -10.68 -17.86 -13.94
C LEU A 409 -11.74 -18.75 -14.62
N ASP A 410 -12.83 -19.05 -13.91
CA ASP A 410 -13.93 -19.87 -14.43
C ASP A 410 -14.62 -19.17 -15.61
N GLN A 411 -14.84 -17.85 -15.54
CA GLN A 411 -15.33 -17.05 -16.67
C GLN A 411 -14.37 -17.06 -17.86
N PHE A 412 -13.06 -16.94 -17.60
CA PHE A 412 -12.04 -16.98 -18.64
C PHE A 412 -12.03 -18.34 -19.37
N ILE A 413 -12.03 -19.44 -18.62
CA ILE A 413 -12.09 -20.80 -19.19
C ILE A 413 -13.40 -21.02 -19.96
N ALA A 414 -14.52 -20.50 -19.45
CA ALA A 414 -15.79 -20.60 -20.17
C ALA A 414 -15.79 -19.80 -21.49
N SER A 415 -15.11 -18.65 -21.53
CA SER A 415 -14.97 -17.83 -22.75
C SER A 415 -13.96 -18.38 -23.75
N ASP A 416 -12.96 -19.13 -23.27
CA ASP A 416 -11.90 -19.74 -24.07
C ASP A 416 -11.54 -21.14 -23.51
N PRO A 417 -12.33 -22.19 -23.84
CA PRO A 417 -12.09 -23.54 -23.33
C PRO A 417 -10.73 -24.13 -23.77
N GLU A 418 -10.23 -23.71 -24.93
CA GLU A 418 -8.92 -24.12 -25.46
C GLU A 418 -7.75 -23.60 -24.62
N ALA A 419 -7.97 -22.58 -23.77
CA ALA A 419 -6.95 -22.14 -22.82
C ALA A 419 -6.43 -23.28 -21.93
N THR A 420 -7.23 -24.34 -21.71
CA THR A 420 -6.81 -25.51 -20.93
C THR A 420 -5.86 -26.46 -21.67
N THR A 421 -5.70 -26.32 -22.99
CA THR A 421 -4.89 -27.24 -23.81
C THR A 421 -3.62 -26.60 -24.38
N ARG A 422 -3.49 -25.27 -24.33
CA ARG A 422 -2.33 -24.50 -24.86
C ARG A 422 -1.07 -24.57 -23.97
N ARG A 423 -0.67 -25.79 -23.59
CA ARG A 423 0.45 -26.06 -22.67
C ARG A 423 1.79 -25.52 -23.19
N GLU A 424 2.11 -25.75 -24.46
CA GLU A 424 3.40 -25.37 -25.06
C GLU A 424 3.69 -23.87 -24.95
N MET A 425 2.69 -23.04 -25.24
CA MET A 425 2.81 -21.59 -25.11
C MET A 425 3.12 -21.17 -23.66
N VAL A 426 2.52 -21.84 -22.68
CA VAL A 426 2.78 -21.54 -21.25
C VAL A 426 4.18 -22.00 -20.84
N LEU A 427 4.67 -23.13 -21.38
CA LEU A 427 6.02 -23.62 -21.11
C LEU A 427 7.09 -22.62 -21.56
N GLU A 428 6.89 -21.91 -22.67
CA GLU A 428 7.80 -20.83 -23.10
C GLU A 428 7.93 -19.73 -22.04
N TRP A 429 6.85 -19.37 -21.36
CA TRP A 429 6.86 -18.35 -20.29
C TRP A 429 7.50 -18.87 -19.01
N ILE A 430 7.22 -20.12 -18.65
CA ILE A 430 7.77 -20.75 -17.45
C ILE A 430 9.29 -20.89 -17.58
N ASN A 431 9.78 -21.29 -18.75
CA ASN A 431 11.20 -21.58 -18.99
C ASN A 431 12.09 -20.33 -19.13
N LEU A 432 11.55 -19.11 -19.06
CA LEU A 432 12.37 -17.90 -19.02
C LEU A 432 13.35 -17.94 -17.83
N ASN A 433 14.62 -17.63 -18.11
CA ASN A 433 15.67 -17.61 -17.09
C ASN A 433 15.51 -16.41 -16.16
N ARG A 434 14.77 -16.61 -15.07
CA ARG A 434 14.53 -15.58 -14.03
C ARG A 434 15.58 -15.59 -12.95
N SER A 435 16.28 -16.70 -12.75
CA SER A 435 17.32 -16.84 -11.72
C SER A 435 18.66 -16.23 -12.14
N GLY A 436 18.84 -15.95 -13.44
CA GLY A 436 20.10 -15.47 -13.99
C GLY A 436 21.18 -16.54 -13.93
N THR A 437 20.80 -17.80 -14.18
CA THR A 437 21.76 -18.91 -14.23
C THR A 437 22.86 -18.62 -15.24
N SER A 438 24.11 -18.74 -14.83
CA SER A 438 25.26 -18.89 -15.72
C SER A 438 25.31 -20.32 -16.25
N GLY A 439 26.00 -20.55 -17.37
CA GLY A 439 26.01 -21.82 -18.09
C GLY A 439 26.44 -23.06 -17.29
N THR A 440 26.39 -24.21 -17.96
CA THR A 440 26.44 -25.60 -17.45
C THR A 440 27.69 -26.06 -16.67
N ASP A 441 28.71 -25.21 -16.53
CA ASP A 441 30.02 -25.59 -15.97
C ASP A 441 30.20 -25.21 -14.49
N ASP A 442 29.10 -24.97 -13.77
CA ASP A 442 29.13 -24.69 -12.34
C ASP A 442 29.34 -25.97 -11.51
N LEU A 443 30.44 -26.03 -10.74
CA LEU A 443 30.78 -27.14 -9.85
C LEU A 443 29.69 -27.38 -8.80
N GLU A 444 29.03 -26.33 -8.30
CA GLU A 444 27.90 -26.47 -7.37
C GLU A 444 26.77 -27.26 -8.04
N ARG A 445 26.41 -26.87 -9.26
CA ARG A 445 25.36 -27.52 -10.05
C ARG A 445 25.69 -29.00 -10.31
N GLN A 446 26.91 -29.31 -10.72
CA GLN A 446 27.33 -30.70 -10.96
C GLN A 446 27.27 -31.56 -9.68
N THR A 447 27.68 -30.99 -8.54
CA THR A 447 27.61 -31.65 -7.24
C THR A 447 26.17 -31.99 -6.86
N VAL A 448 25.25 -31.04 -7.04
CA VAL A 448 23.82 -31.23 -6.75
C VAL A 448 23.21 -32.29 -7.67
N LEU A 449 23.49 -32.24 -8.98
CA LEU A 449 23.00 -33.24 -9.93
C LEU A 449 23.55 -34.65 -9.62
N GLY A 450 24.81 -34.75 -9.19
CA GLY A 450 25.39 -36.01 -8.72
C GLY A 450 24.68 -36.57 -7.50
N ALA A 451 24.36 -35.72 -6.51
CA ALA A 451 23.62 -36.13 -5.32
C ALA A 451 22.18 -36.59 -5.65
N ILE A 452 21.50 -35.91 -6.58
CA ILE A 452 20.18 -36.31 -7.08
C ILE A 452 20.25 -37.68 -7.76
N ALA A 453 21.22 -37.87 -8.66
CA ALA A 453 21.39 -39.13 -9.37
C ALA A 453 21.68 -40.29 -8.40
N ALA A 454 22.54 -40.07 -7.41
CA ALA A 454 22.84 -41.06 -6.37
C ALA A 454 21.59 -41.41 -5.54
N ALA A 455 20.83 -40.40 -5.08
CA ALA A 455 19.60 -40.64 -4.32
C ALA A 455 18.56 -41.44 -5.14
N LYS A 456 18.36 -41.10 -6.42
CA LYS A 456 17.46 -41.84 -7.30
C LYS A 456 17.93 -43.27 -7.54
N ALA A 457 19.24 -43.50 -7.70
CA ALA A 457 19.81 -44.84 -7.85
C ALA A 457 19.59 -45.73 -6.62
N GLU A 458 19.53 -45.12 -5.43
CA GLU A 458 19.20 -45.79 -4.16
C GLU A 458 17.69 -45.98 -3.93
N GLY A 459 16.84 -45.56 -4.89
CA GLY A 459 15.38 -45.62 -4.76
C GLY A 459 14.79 -44.58 -3.81
N ARG A 460 15.59 -43.61 -3.37
CA ARG A 460 15.16 -42.52 -2.49
C ARG A 460 14.35 -41.50 -3.28
N LYS A 461 13.39 -40.85 -2.61
CA LYS A 461 12.66 -39.72 -3.18
C LYS A 461 13.49 -38.45 -3.11
N VAL A 462 13.35 -37.60 -4.12
CA VAL A 462 14.01 -36.31 -4.23
C VAL A 462 12.96 -35.23 -4.28
N PHE A 463 12.96 -34.31 -3.31
CA PHE A 463 12.01 -33.22 -3.23
C PHE A 463 12.70 -31.86 -3.30
N CYS A 464 11.99 -30.85 -3.78
CA CYS A 464 12.45 -29.45 -3.75
C CYS A 464 11.50 -28.56 -2.95
N VAL A 465 12.04 -27.71 -2.08
CA VAL A 465 11.32 -26.65 -1.38
C VAL A 465 11.68 -25.32 -2.00
N PHE A 466 10.68 -24.54 -2.40
CA PHE A 466 10.88 -23.18 -2.88
C PHE A 466 10.76 -22.17 -1.75
N GLY A 467 11.78 -21.33 -1.64
CA GLY A 467 11.74 -20.10 -0.88
C GLY A 467 10.79 -19.08 -1.50
N LYS A 468 10.39 -18.12 -0.68
CA LYS A 468 9.68 -16.92 -1.10
C LYS A 468 10.45 -15.69 -0.64
N VAL A 469 10.18 -14.54 -1.24
CA VAL A 469 10.59 -13.28 -0.63
C VAL A 469 9.85 -13.14 0.71
N LEU A 470 10.58 -13.04 1.83
CA LEU A 470 9.95 -13.06 3.16
C LEU A 470 9.07 -11.84 3.43
N ILE A 471 9.44 -10.70 2.83
CA ILE A 471 8.71 -9.42 2.91
C ILE A 471 7.75 -9.20 1.72
N ASP A 472 7.39 -10.27 1.01
CA ASP A 472 6.47 -10.20 -0.13
C ASP A 472 5.03 -9.88 0.31
N PHE A 473 4.12 -9.75 -0.65
CA PHE A 473 2.69 -9.59 -0.40
C PHE A 473 2.19 -10.71 0.51
N ALA A 474 1.95 -10.39 1.78
CA ALA A 474 1.32 -11.29 2.71
C ALA A 474 -0.18 -11.36 2.48
N ALA A 475 -0.76 -12.50 2.86
CA ALA A 475 -2.19 -12.69 2.82
C ALA A 475 -2.82 -12.38 4.19
N PRO A 476 -4.05 -11.85 4.23
CA PRO A 476 -4.76 -11.64 5.48
C PRO A 476 -4.87 -12.96 6.27
N ASP A 477 -4.35 -12.95 7.49
CA ASP A 477 -4.28 -14.09 8.41
C ASP A 477 -3.65 -15.35 7.78
N ASP A 478 -2.60 -15.16 6.97
CA ASP A 478 -1.91 -16.28 6.32
C ASP A 478 -1.40 -17.30 7.34
N ARG A 479 -1.74 -18.56 7.09
CA ARG A 479 -1.37 -19.72 7.90
C ARG A 479 -1.32 -20.95 6.99
N GLY A 480 -0.62 -21.99 7.44
CA GLY A 480 -0.54 -23.24 6.71
C GLY A 480 -1.70 -24.17 7.01
N ASN A 481 -1.90 -25.15 6.14
CA ASN A 481 -2.86 -26.24 6.30
C ASN A 481 -2.51 -27.16 7.47
N VAL A 482 -1.21 -27.37 7.72
CA VAL A 482 -0.67 -28.26 8.75
C VAL A 482 0.22 -27.47 9.72
N PHE A 483 1.08 -26.62 9.19
CA PHE A 483 2.04 -25.83 9.93
C PHE A 483 1.51 -24.41 10.17
N ARG A 484 1.73 -23.86 11.36
CA ARG A 484 1.21 -22.53 11.72
C ARG A 484 1.70 -21.43 10.77
N ASP A 485 2.98 -21.45 10.41
CA ASP A 485 3.65 -20.37 9.67
C ASP A 485 4.79 -20.91 8.79
N PHE A 486 5.31 -20.03 7.93
CA PHE A 486 6.35 -20.37 6.95
C PHE A 486 7.65 -20.91 7.58
N PRO A 487 8.22 -20.30 8.65
CA PRO A 487 9.39 -20.85 9.32
C PRO A 487 9.15 -22.24 9.91
N SER A 488 7.99 -22.46 10.55
CA SER A 488 7.65 -23.77 11.13
C SER A 488 7.52 -24.83 10.06
N TRP A 489 6.92 -24.50 8.92
CA TRP A 489 6.84 -25.38 7.75
C TRP A 489 8.20 -25.71 7.16
N ALA A 490 9.04 -24.69 6.88
CA ALA A 490 10.35 -24.90 6.30
C ALA A 490 11.25 -25.78 7.19
N LYS A 491 11.21 -25.57 8.51
CA LYS A 491 11.90 -26.45 9.49
C LYS A 491 11.28 -27.84 9.56
N GLY A 492 9.96 -27.94 9.50
CA GLY A 492 9.24 -29.21 9.47
C GLY A 492 9.67 -30.09 8.29
N LEU A 493 9.86 -29.50 7.10
CA LEU A 493 10.36 -30.22 5.93
C LEU A 493 11.79 -30.72 6.12
N VAL A 494 12.67 -29.93 6.74
CA VAL A 494 14.04 -30.38 7.08
C VAL A 494 14.00 -31.58 8.03
N ASN A 495 13.16 -31.52 9.07
CA ASN A 495 13.03 -32.63 10.02
C ASN A 495 12.46 -33.89 9.35
N LEU A 496 11.45 -33.75 8.49
CA LEU A 496 10.88 -34.87 7.72
C LEU A 496 11.91 -35.48 6.76
N ALA A 497 12.77 -34.65 6.17
CA ALA A 497 13.88 -35.14 5.38
C ALA A 497 14.85 -35.94 6.25
N GLU A 498 15.27 -35.42 7.39
CA GLU A 498 16.18 -36.11 8.32
C GLU A 498 15.62 -37.44 8.85
N GLU A 499 14.34 -37.48 9.19
CA GLU A 499 13.63 -38.67 9.68
C GLU A 499 13.39 -39.72 8.59
N SER A 500 13.46 -39.31 7.33
CA SER A 500 13.31 -40.20 6.18
C SER A 500 14.65 -40.41 5.48
N ASN A 501 14.70 -41.36 4.55
CA ASN A 501 15.84 -41.45 3.63
C ASN A 501 15.63 -40.58 2.39
N SER A 502 14.74 -39.58 2.38
CA SER A 502 14.54 -38.73 1.20
C SER A 502 15.63 -37.67 1.07
N LEU A 503 15.89 -37.19 -0.16
CA LEU A 503 16.77 -36.05 -0.42
C LEU A 503 15.91 -34.80 -0.54
N LEU A 504 16.20 -33.78 0.27
CA LEU A 504 15.52 -32.48 0.22
C LEU A 504 16.45 -31.41 -0.34
N ILE A 505 15.99 -30.73 -1.38
CA ILE A 505 16.66 -29.58 -1.96
C ILE A 505 15.91 -28.33 -1.53
N ILE A 506 16.61 -27.31 -1.06
CA ILE A 506 16.02 -26.03 -0.67
C ILE A 506 16.52 -24.97 -1.64
N LYS A 507 15.62 -24.47 -2.48
CA LYS A 507 15.90 -23.41 -3.46
C LYS A 507 15.43 -22.06 -2.92
N PRO A 508 16.33 -21.14 -2.53
CA PRO A 508 15.92 -19.80 -2.13
C PRO A 508 15.37 -19.02 -3.33
N HIS A 509 14.51 -18.03 -3.04
CA HIS A 509 13.85 -17.25 -4.09
C HIS A 509 14.87 -16.32 -4.78
N PRO A 510 14.98 -16.29 -6.13
CA PRO A 510 16.03 -15.55 -6.83
C PRO A 510 16.03 -14.04 -6.55
N HIS A 511 14.89 -13.51 -6.10
CA HIS A 511 14.72 -12.08 -5.80
C HIS A 511 15.03 -11.69 -4.35
N GLU A 512 15.42 -12.62 -3.46
CA GLU A 512 15.90 -12.27 -2.11
C GLU A 512 17.13 -11.35 -2.13
N LEU A 513 17.93 -11.38 -3.22
CA LEU A 513 19.14 -10.58 -3.37
C LEU A 513 18.98 -9.40 -4.34
N ARG A 514 17.85 -9.29 -5.05
CA ARG A 514 17.66 -8.26 -6.08
C ARG A 514 17.14 -6.97 -5.47
N SER A 515 17.93 -5.90 -5.57
CA SER A 515 17.62 -4.59 -5.01
C SER A 515 16.37 -3.93 -5.61
N GLU A 516 15.96 -4.36 -6.79
CA GLU A 516 14.72 -3.96 -7.48
C GLU A 516 13.46 -4.45 -6.77
N ILE A 517 13.59 -5.48 -5.92
CA ILE A 517 12.47 -6.19 -5.29
C ILE A 517 12.59 -6.14 -3.76
N VAL A 518 13.78 -6.33 -3.21
CA VAL A 518 14.00 -6.40 -1.76
C VAL A 518 14.98 -5.31 -1.31
N GLN A 519 14.68 -4.66 -0.19
CA GLN A 519 15.60 -3.70 0.41
C GLN A 519 16.78 -4.43 1.06
N GLY A 520 17.99 -3.87 0.93
CA GLY A 520 19.19 -4.44 1.54
C GLY A 520 19.04 -4.63 3.06
N GLY A 521 19.54 -5.76 3.58
CA GLY A 521 19.44 -6.11 5.00
C GLY A 521 18.18 -6.91 5.37
N SER A 522 17.35 -7.28 4.40
CA SER A 522 16.21 -8.18 4.66
C SER A 522 16.68 -9.59 5.01
N GLN A 523 15.97 -10.21 5.96
CA GLN A 523 16.10 -11.61 6.33
C GLN A 523 15.87 -12.50 5.10
N LYS A 524 16.69 -13.52 4.97
CA LYS A 524 16.69 -14.50 3.88
C LYS A 524 16.09 -15.82 4.36
N LEU A 525 15.75 -16.71 3.42
CA LEU A 525 15.29 -18.06 3.77
C LEU A 525 16.32 -18.80 4.65
N ARG A 526 17.62 -18.65 4.34
CA ARG A 526 18.69 -19.31 5.09
C ARG A 526 18.66 -18.96 6.58
N ASP A 527 18.31 -17.71 6.92
CA ASP A 527 18.25 -17.21 8.30
C ASP A 527 17.11 -17.83 9.11
N LEU A 528 16.14 -18.49 8.44
CA LEU A 528 15.03 -19.20 9.09
C LEU A 528 15.32 -20.68 9.35
N LEU A 529 16.39 -21.22 8.77
CA LEU A 529 16.73 -22.64 8.86
C LEU A 529 17.80 -22.90 9.95
N PRO A 530 17.97 -24.16 10.40
CA PRO A 530 19.05 -24.52 11.31
C PRO A 530 20.44 -24.21 10.72
N GLU A 531 21.38 -23.83 11.61
CA GLU A 531 22.75 -23.49 11.24
C GLU A 531 23.49 -24.66 10.55
N SER A 532 23.30 -25.88 11.05
CA SER A 532 23.72 -27.12 10.40
C SER A 532 22.52 -27.82 9.76
N LEU A 533 22.62 -28.15 8.47
CA LEU A 533 21.62 -28.97 7.78
C LEU A 533 22.02 -30.46 7.81
N PRO A 534 21.06 -31.39 7.86
CA PRO A 534 21.34 -32.82 7.70
C PRO A 534 22.01 -33.15 6.35
N ASN A 535 22.75 -34.28 6.28
CA ASN A 535 23.49 -34.68 5.08
C ASN A 535 22.62 -34.89 3.83
N ASN A 536 21.34 -35.21 4.02
CA ASN A 536 20.36 -35.38 2.97
C ASN A 536 19.52 -34.12 2.70
N VAL A 537 19.98 -32.95 3.15
CA VAL A 537 19.37 -31.66 2.88
C VAL A 537 20.38 -30.72 2.23
N ILE A 538 20.10 -30.28 1.01
CA ILE A 538 20.99 -29.42 0.23
C ILE A 538 20.35 -28.04 0.08
N PHE A 539 21.04 -26.98 0.54
CA PHE A 539 20.62 -25.61 0.30
C PHE A 539 21.33 -25.03 -0.92
N LEU A 540 20.58 -24.64 -1.94
CA LEU A 540 21.13 -24.14 -3.20
C LEU A 540 21.48 -22.65 -3.13
N GLY A 541 22.44 -22.23 -3.94
CA GLY A 541 22.60 -20.83 -4.30
C GLY A 541 21.37 -20.23 -5.02
N HIS A 542 21.25 -18.90 -4.97
CA HIS A 542 20.15 -18.17 -5.59
C HIS A 542 20.12 -18.31 -7.12
N SER A 543 21.28 -18.48 -7.77
CA SER A 543 21.44 -18.56 -9.22
C SER A 543 21.88 -19.93 -9.75
N SER A 544 22.00 -20.96 -8.90
CA SER A 544 22.58 -22.26 -9.29
C SER A 544 21.65 -23.06 -10.22
N PHE A 545 20.34 -22.88 -10.06
CA PHE A 545 19.32 -23.49 -10.92
C PHE A 545 18.23 -22.46 -11.25
N ASN A 546 17.72 -22.50 -12.48
CA ASN A 546 16.43 -21.89 -12.75
C ASN A 546 15.36 -22.78 -12.13
N SER A 547 14.29 -22.18 -11.59
CA SER A 547 13.26 -22.97 -10.90
C SER A 547 12.71 -24.05 -11.82
N SER A 548 12.31 -23.71 -13.05
CA SER A 548 11.70 -24.67 -13.98
C SER A 548 12.57 -25.89 -14.29
N GLU A 549 13.90 -25.74 -14.33
CA GLU A 549 14.84 -26.84 -14.60
C GLU A 549 14.78 -27.93 -13.52
N LEU A 550 14.45 -27.57 -12.27
CA LEU A 550 14.38 -28.54 -11.18
C LEU A 550 13.23 -29.53 -11.36
N ALA A 551 12.21 -29.20 -12.15
CA ALA A 551 11.08 -30.10 -12.40
C ALA A 551 11.49 -31.44 -13.05
N ASP A 552 12.56 -31.46 -13.85
CA ASP A 552 13.08 -32.67 -14.49
C ASP A 552 13.85 -33.57 -13.50
N TYR A 553 14.28 -33.02 -12.37
CA TYR A 553 15.19 -33.68 -11.44
C TYR A 553 14.52 -34.17 -10.15
N VAL A 554 13.32 -33.71 -9.83
CA VAL A 554 12.66 -33.98 -8.54
C VAL A 554 11.34 -34.74 -8.70
N ASP A 555 10.96 -35.52 -7.69
CA ASP A 555 9.71 -36.27 -7.64
C ASP A 555 8.51 -35.37 -7.32
N ALA A 556 8.70 -34.36 -6.47
CA ALA A 556 7.69 -33.36 -6.14
C ALA A 556 8.31 -32.09 -5.55
N CYS A 557 7.52 -31.03 -5.49
CA CYS A 557 7.91 -29.74 -4.94
C CYS A 557 6.98 -29.27 -3.83
N PHE A 558 7.54 -28.47 -2.92
CA PHE A 558 6.85 -27.83 -1.83
C PHE A 558 7.04 -26.32 -1.92
N LEU A 559 5.96 -25.59 -1.68
CA LEU A 559 5.96 -24.14 -1.65
C LEU A 559 4.97 -23.66 -0.58
N TRP A 560 5.21 -22.49 -0.01
CA TRP A 560 4.25 -21.90 0.91
C TRP A 560 3.05 -21.37 0.13
N ASN A 561 3.33 -20.41 -0.76
CA ASN A 561 2.45 -19.89 -1.80
C ASN A 561 3.33 -19.34 -2.93
N GLY A 562 2.75 -19.12 -4.12
CA GLY A 562 3.43 -18.49 -5.25
C GLY A 562 3.04 -19.10 -6.59
N THR A 563 3.39 -18.42 -7.68
CA THR A 563 3.03 -18.86 -9.04
C THR A 563 3.63 -20.21 -9.40
N ALA A 564 4.77 -20.57 -8.78
CA ALA A 564 5.37 -21.89 -8.89
C ALA A 564 4.37 -23.03 -8.64
N TYR A 565 3.33 -22.80 -7.83
CA TYR A 565 2.27 -23.79 -7.62
C TYR A 565 1.55 -24.19 -8.91
N ALA A 566 1.24 -23.22 -9.78
CA ALA A 566 0.63 -23.48 -11.07
C ALA A 566 1.68 -23.93 -12.11
N GLU A 567 2.85 -23.30 -12.11
CA GLU A 567 3.94 -23.59 -13.07
C GLU A 567 4.35 -25.06 -13.03
N TYR A 568 4.51 -25.63 -11.84
CA TYR A 568 4.95 -27.01 -11.68
C TYR A 568 3.93 -28.04 -12.18
N GLN A 569 2.64 -27.77 -12.02
CA GLN A 569 1.59 -28.63 -12.60
C GLN A 569 1.67 -28.61 -14.14
N VAL A 570 1.98 -27.45 -14.74
CA VAL A 570 2.20 -27.32 -16.19
C VAL A 570 3.48 -28.04 -16.61
N LEU A 571 4.54 -28.00 -15.80
CA LEU A 571 5.78 -28.74 -16.06
C LEU A 571 5.61 -30.27 -15.93
N GLY A 572 4.52 -30.74 -15.31
CA GLY A 572 4.29 -32.15 -15.06
C GLY A 572 4.97 -32.69 -13.80
N CYS A 573 5.36 -31.80 -12.89
CA CYS A 573 5.93 -32.14 -11.58
C CYS A 573 4.93 -31.77 -10.46
N PRO A 574 4.52 -32.72 -9.59
CA PRO A 574 3.58 -32.43 -8.52
C PRO A 574 4.12 -31.34 -7.59
N ALA A 575 3.31 -30.31 -7.34
CA ALA A 575 3.61 -29.29 -6.36
C ALA A 575 2.54 -29.25 -5.26
N PHE A 576 2.97 -29.10 -4.01
CA PHE A 576 2.12 -29.00 -2.83
C PHE A 576 2.33 -27.65 -2.17
N ALA A 577 1.23 -26.91 -2.03
CA ALA A 577 1.23 -25.61 -1.38
C ALA A 577 0.78 -25.73 0.09
N GLU A 578 1.50 -25.07 1.00
CA GLU A 578 1.18 -25.16 2.43
C GLU A 578 0.18 -24.09 2.88
N SER A 579 0.22 -22.87 2.33
CA SER A 579 -0.66 -21.77 2.73
C SER A 579 -2.12 -22.06 2.41
N GLU A 580 -3.03 -21.73 3.33
CA GLU A 580 -4.48 -21.73 3.08
C GLU A 580 -4.91 -20.74 1.98
N TRP A 581 -4.05 -19.78 1.63
CA TRP A 581 -4.30 -18.86 0.52
C TRP A 581 -3.89 -19.41 -0.83
N ALA A 582 -3.06 -20.46 -0.90
CA ALA A 582 -2.60 -20.98 -2.17
C ALA A 582 -3.75 -21.48 -3.05
N GLU A 583 -4.75 -22.17 -2.47
CA GLU A 583 -5.93 -22.64 -3.21
C GLU A 583 -6.88 -21.51 -3.64
N LYS A 584 -6.80 -20.36 -3.00
CA LYS A 584 -7.61 -19.17 -3.31
C LYS A 584 -6.96 -18.32 -4.38
N ASP A 585 -5.66 -18.08 -4.24
CA ASP A 585 -4.81 -17.33 -5.17
C ASP A 585 -4.65 -18.08 -6.49
N TYR A 586 -4.45 -19.39 -6.41
CA TYR A 586 -4.17 -20.28 -7.55
C TYR A 586 -5.21 -21.42 -7.55
N PRO A 587 -6.46 -21.11 -7.93
CA PRO A 587 -7.56 -22.07 -7.82
C PRO A 587 -7.49 -23.08 -8.97
N ILE A 588 -6.46 -23.91 -9.01
CA ILE A 588 -6.15 -24.87 -10.11
C ILE A 588 -6.54 -26.32 -9.78
N ASP A 589 -7.17 -26.54 -8.62
CA ASP A 589 -7.59 -27.86 -8.14
C ASP A 589 -6.44 -28.87 -8.04
N ALA A 590 -5.27 -28.40 -7.62
CA ALA A 590 -4.13 -29.27 -7.32
C ALA A 590 -4.29 -29.93 -5.93
N PRO A 591 -3.76 -31.15 -5.73
CA PRO A 591 -3.77 -31.82 -4.43
C PRO A 591 -3.06 -31.02 -3.34
N LEU A 592 -3.58 -31.10 -2.11
CA LEU A 592 -3.02 -30.44 -0.93
C LEU A 592 -2.74 -31.46 0.18
N LEU A 593 -1.70 -31.19 0.96
CA LEU A 593 -1.39 -31.95 2.18
C LEU A 593 -2.13 -31.27 3.33
N ARG A 594 -3.06 -31.99 3.97
CA ARG A 594 -3.95 -31.42 4.99
C ARG A 594 -3.60 -31.91 6.40
N LYS A 595 -2.73 -32.91 6.52
CA LYS A 595 -2.27 -33.45 7.80
C LYS A 595 -0.78 -33.76 7.75
N LEU A 596 -0.15 -33.79 8.94
CA LEU A 596 1.25 -34.18 9.07
C LEU A 596 1.53 -35.60 8.55
N ASP A 597 0.57 -36.50 8.67
CA ASP A 597 0.70 -37.87 8.15
C ASP A 597 0.78 -37.91 6.62
N ASP A 598 0.12 -36.98 5.91
CA ASP A 598 0.25 -36.88 4.44
C ASP A 598 1.69 -36.55 4.05
N TYR A 599 2.31 -35.60 4.76
CA TYR A 599 3.71 -35.25 4.61
C TYR A 599 4.62 -36.46 4.88
N LYS A 600 4.42 -37.17 6.00
CA LYS A 600 5.21 -38.37 6.34
C LYS A 600 5.06 -39.46 5.28
N SER A 601 3.83 -39.75 4.85
CA SER A 601 3.56 -40.71 3.79
C SER A 601 4.26 -40.35 2.49
N LEU A 602 4.31 -39.07 2.15
CA LEU A 602 4.98 -38.58 0.95
C LEU A 602 6.50 -38.70 1.07
N PHE A 603 7.08 -38.29 2.20
CA PHE A 603 8.53 -38.46 2.46
C PHE A 603 8.97 -39.92 2.54
N ASN A 604 8.06 -40.83 2.88
CA ASN A 604 8.29 -42.28 2.86
C ASN A 604 7.97 -42.93 1.51
N GLY A 605 7.57 -42.16 0.50
CA GLY A 605 7.27 -42.66 -0.85
C GLY A 605 5.97 -43.47 -0.98
N THR A 606 5.09 -43.39 0.00
CA THR A 606 3.79 -44.10 0.03
C THR A 606 2.61 -43.25 -0.45
N PHE A 607 2.80 -41.92 -0.56
CA PHE A 607 1.79 -41.00 -1.07
C PHE A 607 1.80 -40.95 -2.61
N PRO A 608 0.63 -40.92 -3.29
CA PRO A 608 0.57 -40.85 -4.74
C PRO A 608 1.04 -39.49 -5.27
N LEU A 609 1.96 -39.52 -6.26
CA LEU A 609 2.53 -38.33 -6.90
C LEU A 609 1.94 -38.07 -8.30
N ALA A 610 0.69 -38.47 -8.54
CA ALA A 610 0.03 -38.23 -9.83
C ALA A 610 -0.58 -36.83 -9.90
N ILE A 611 -0.44 -36.16 -11.05
CA ILE A 611 -1.12 -34.89 -11.33
C ILE A 611 -2.37 -35.17 -12.16
N PRO A 612 -3.57 -34.83 -11.68
CA PRO A 612 -4.78 -34.98 -12.49
C PRO A 612 -4.71 -34.15 -13.77
N ALA A 613 -5.16 -34.70 -14.90
CA ALA A 613 -5.16 -33.99 -16.19
C ALA A 613 -5.94 -32.66 -16.13
N ASN A 614 -7.04 -32.62 -15.36
CA ASN A 614 -7.81 -31.39 -15.12
C ASN A 614 -6.96 -30.32 -14.41
N THR A 615 -6.13 -30.71 -13.43
CA THR A 615 -5.22 -29.79 -12.73
C THR A 615 -4.21 -29.18 -13.69
N VAL A 616 -3.62 -29.99 -14.57
CA VAL A 616 -2.69 -29.50 -15.62
C VAL A 616 -3.39 -28.51 -16.54
N GLY A 617 -4.58 -28.86 -17.04
CA GLY A 617 -5.33 -28.00 -17.95
C GLY A 617 -5.74 -26.68 -17.29
N ARG A 618 -6.18 -26.74 -16.04
CA ARG A 618 -6.59 -25.55 -15.29
C ARG A 618 -5.41 -24.67 -14.88
N ALA A 619 -4.26 -25.25 -14.53
CA ALA A 619 -3.02 -24.52 -14.32
C ALA A 619 -2.54 -23.82 -15.61
N THR A 620 -2.65 -24.54 -16.74
CA THR A 620 -2.34 -23.98 -18.08
C THR A 620 -3.22 -22.77 -18.39
N ALA A 621 -4.53 -22.87 -18.14
CA ALA A 621 -5.44 -21.74 -18.29
C ALA A 621 -5.12 -20.59 -17.33
N TYR A 622 -4.80 -20.89 -16.06
CA TYR A 622 -4.47 -19.86 -15.06
C TYR A 622 -3.26 -19.01 -15.45
N MET A 623 -2.20 -19.62 -16.02
CA MET A 623 -1.02 -18.87 -16.45
C MET A 623 -1.33 -17.85 -17.55
N GLN A 624 -2.29 -18.17 -18.42
CA GLN A 624 -2.77 -17.27 -19.47
C GLN A 624 -3.73 -16.22 -18.92
N PHE A 625 -4.60 -16.64 -18.00
CA PHE A 625 -5.57 -15.80 -17.31
C PHE A 625 -4.92 -14.59 -16.64
N MET A 626 -3.77 -14.75 -15.97
CA MET A 626 -3.04 -13.62 -15.36
C MET A 626 -2.66 -12.50 -16.34
N LYS A 627 -2.42 -12.84 -17.62
CA LYS A 627 -2.14 -11.88 -18.70
C LYS A 627 -3.40 -11.41 -19.43
N SER A 628 -4.50 -12.14 -19.26
CA SER A 628 -5.75 -11.87 -19.98
C SER A 628 -6.38 -10.56 -19.54
N GLU A 629 -7.30 -10.07 -20.37
CA GLU A 629 -8.08 -8.87 -20.09
C GLU A 629 -8.98 -8.99 -18.84
N PHE A 630 -9.20 -10.21 -18.31
CA PHE A 630 -9.96 -10.40 -17.08
C PHE A 630 -9.24 -9.83 -15.86
N VAL A 631 -7.90 -9.81 -15.90
CA VAL A 631 -7.01 -9.38 -14.80
C VAL A 631 -6.24 -8.12 -15.16
N THR A 632 -5.67 -8.11 -16.36
CA THR A 632 -4.73 -7.08 -16.81
C THR A 632 -5.45 -6.07 -17.69
N ILE A 633 -5.66 -4.86 -17.16
CA ILE A 633 -6.26 -3.75 -17.89
C ILE A 633 -5.14 -2.78 -18.31
N PRO A 634 -4.92 -2.54 -19.61
CA PRO A 634 -4.02 -1.49 -20.09
C PRO A 634 -4.36 -0.13 -19.47
N PHE A 635 -3.36 0.54 -18.92
CA PHE A 635 -3.56 1.76 -18.11
C PHE A 635 -2.32 2.65 -18.09
N GLY A 636 -2.20 3.48 -19.13
CA GLY A 636 -1.02 4.28 -19.44
C GLY A 636 -0.97 5.69 -18.85
N TYR A 637 -1.98 6.16 -18.11
CA TYR A 637 -2.21 7.59 -17.81
C TYR A 637 -1.29 8.24 -16.77
N VAL A 638 -0.61 7.44 -15.96
CA VAL A 638 0.22 7.91 -14.86
C VAL A 638 1.53 7.14 -14.79
N ARG A 639 2.63 7.89 -14.73
CA ARG A 639 3.97 7.35 -14.48
C ARG A 639 4.05 6.80 -13.06
N ARG A 640 4.27 5.50 -12.94
CA ARG A 640 4.41 4.79 -11.66
C ARG A 640 5.36 3.60 -11.82
N ALA A 641 6.09 3.26 -10.77
CA ALA A 641 7.01 2.13 -10.83
C ALA A 641 6.24 0.81 -10.89
N ALA A 642 6.70 -0.13 -11.73
CA ALA A 642 6.27 -1.53 -11.72
C ALA A 642 7.02 -2.34 -10.64
N THR A 643 8.13 -1.82 -10.12
CA THR A 643 9.01 -2.48 -9.13
C THR A 643 9.25 -1.55 -7.94
N ASN A 644 10.02 -2.00 -6.94
CA ASN A 644 10.44 -1.14 -5.83
C ASN A 644 11.54 -0.14 -6.22
N LYS A 645 12.08 -0.23 -7.45
CA LYS A 645 13.09 0.71 -7.95
C LYS A 645 12.43 2.08 -8.20
N PRO A 646 12.97 3.17 -7.62
CA PRO A 646 12.43 4.50 -7.85
C PRO A 646 12.67 4.91 -9.30
N ILE A 647 11.60 5.28 -10.02
CA ILE A 647 11.69 5.81 -11.39
C ILE A 647 11.64 7.34 -11.45
N GLY A 648 11.62 8.01 -10.30
CA GLY A 648 11.42 9.47 -10.20
C GLY A 648 10.01 9.83 -9.74
N PRO A 649 9.62 11.11 -9.85
CA PRO A 649 8.31 11.55 -9.39
C PRO A 649 7.19 11.01 -10.29
N ASN A 650 6.02 10.79 -9.69
CA ASN A 650 4.80 10.51 -10.44
C ASN A 650 4.44 11.72 -11.30
N MET A 651 3.94 11.47 -12.50
CA MET A 651 3.43 12.47 -13.41
C MET A 651 2.26 11.93 -14.21
N PHE A 652 1.37 12.81 -14.63
CA PHE A 652 0.29 12.47 -15.56
C PHE A 652 0.79 12.61 -17.00
N TYR A 653 0.33 11.71 -17.87
CA TYR A 653 0.56 11.85 -19.31
C TYR A 653 -0.57 12.66 -19.92
N GLU A 654 -0.37 13.98 -20.01
CA GLU A 654 -1.42 14.93 -20.40
C GLU A 654 -2.05 14.61 -21.75
N ASN A 655 -1.26 14.21 -22.75
CA ASN A 655 -1.78 13.83 -24.06
C ASN A 655 -2.77 12.65 -23.98
N GLN A 656 -2.50 11.67 -23.12
CA GLN A 656 -3.39 10.52 -22.95
C GLN A 656 -4.67 10.91 -22.20
N LEU A 657 -4.55 11.76 -21.17
CA LEU A 657 -5.73 12.28 -20.46
C LEU A 657 -6.64 13.12 -21.36
N LEU A 658 -6.06 13.97 -22.22
CA LEU A 658 -6.81 14.74 -23.20
C LEU A 658 -7.54 13.83 -24.21
N ASP A 659 -6.86 12.77 -24.67
CA ASP A 659 -7.47 11.77 -25.56
C ASP A 659 -8.64 11.04 -24.86
N LEU A 660 -8.47 10.60 -23.61
CA LEU A 660 -9.54 10.01 -22.80
C LEU A 660 -10.74 10.95 -22.64
N GLU A 661 -10.50 12.24 -22.44
CA GLU A 661 -11.57 13.23 -22.30
C GLU A 661 -12.36 13.41 -23.60
N GLN A 662 -11.68 13.40 -24.74
CA GLN A 662 -12.27 13.63 -26.06
C GLN A 662 -12.95 12.39 -26.64
N ASN A 663 -12.26 11.24 -26.54
CA ASN A 663 -12.61 10.02 -27.27
C ASN A 663 -13.07 8.88 -26.35
N GLY A 664 -12.85 8.99 -25.04
CA GLY A 664 -13.04 7.88 -24.11
C GLY A 664 -11.95 6.80 -24.23
N ASP A 665 -11.97 5.82 -23.33
CA ASP A 665 -11.11 4.63 -23.40
C ASP A 665 -11.87 3.42 -22.84
N PRO A 666 -12.10 2.36 -23.64
CA PRO A 666 -12.78 1.16 -23.18
C PRO A 666 -12.08 0.49 -21.98
N ASN A 667 -10.77 0.65 -21.83
CA ASN A 667 -10.03 0.13 -20.67
C ASN A 667 -10.35 0.91 -19.39
N VAL A 668 -10.55 2.23 -19.48
CA VAL A 668 -10.99 3.04 -18.34
C VAL A 668 -12.44 2.74 -17.99
N THR A 669 -13.32 2.58 -18.99
CA THR A 669 -14.70 2.10 -18.79
C THR A 669 -14.74 0.74 -18.11
N LYS A 670 -13.86 -0.18 -18.52
CA LYS A 670 -13.72 -1.50 -17.88
C LYS A 670 -13.23 -1.37 -16.44
N ALA A 671 -12.22 -0.54 -16.17
CA ALA A 671 -11.73 -0.31 -14.81
C ALA A 671 -12.81 0.29 -13.91
N ALA A 672 -13.60 1.25 -14.41
CA ALA A 672 -14.71 1.86 -13.68
C ALA A 672 -15.85 0.87 -13.41
N SER A 673 -16.21 0.02 -14.37
CA SER A 673 -17.30 -0.96 -14.20
C SER A 673 -17.02 -1.98 -13.11
N ARG A 674 -15.75 -2.33 -12.86
CA ARG A 674 -15.32 -3.22 -11.76
C ARG A 674 -15.74 -2.71 -10.37
N PHE A 675 -15.97 -1.41 -10.19
CA PHE A 675 -16.35 -0.86 -8.88
C PHE A 675 -17.75 -1.29 -8.45
N PHE A 676 -18.66 -1.55 -9.41
CA PHE A 676 -20.06 -1.85 -9.14
C PHE A 676 -20.51 -3.18 -9.76
N GLU A 677 -19.55 -4.05 -10.11
CA GLU A 677 -19.83 -5.37 -10.72
C GLU A 677 -20.72 -6.27 -9.85
N PHE A 678 -20.59 -6.18 -8.51
CA PHE A 678 -21.31 -7.03 -7.56
C PHE A 678 -22.39 -6.29 -6.78
N ASP A 679 -23.00 -5.26 -7.36
CA ASP A 679 -24.01 -4.49 -6.65
C ASP A 679 -25.25 -5.34 -6.33
N LEU A 680 -25.62 -5.40 -5.05
CA LEU A 680 -26.64 -6.34 -4.54
C LEU A 680 -28.05 -6.06 -5.08
N ALA A 681 -28.29 -4.88 -5.68
CA ALA A 681 -29.57 -4.51 -6.29
C ALA A 681 -29.96 -5.42 -7.47
N THR A 682 -29.03 -6.17 -8.06
CA THR A 682 -29.29 -7.12 -9.16
C THR A 682 -29.24 -8.59 -8.72
N THR A 683 -28.94 -8.86 -7.45
CA THR A 683 -28.88 -10.23 -6.92
C THR A 683 -30.14 -10.49 -6.09
N PRO A 684 -31.00 -11.48 -6.42
CA PRO A 684 -32.18 -11.76 -5.63
C PRO A 684 -31.78 -12.08 -4.20
N VAL A 685 -32.22 -11.25 -3.26
CA VAL A 685 -31.98 -11.43 -1.82
C VAL A 685 -32.68 -12.73 -1.42
N VAL A 686 -31.90 -13.80 -1.28
CA VAL A 686 -32.34 -14.97 -0.51
C VAL A 686 -32.50 -14.47 0.92
N ASN A 687 -33.76 -14.34 1.36
CA ASN A 687 -34.13 -13.98 2.72
C ASN A 687 -33.50 -14.99 3.69
N LEU A 688 -32.30 -14.69 4.18
CA LEU A 688 -31.75 -15.36 5.35
C LEU A 688 -32.48 -14.81 6.57
N PRO A 689 -32.98 -15.68 7.47
CA PRO A 689 -33.72 -15.25 8.65
C PRO A 689 -32.81 -14.39 9.52
N THR A 690 -33.24 -13.14 9.74
CA THR A 690 -32.66 -12.23 10.71
C THR A 690 -32.82 -12.85 12.11
N ARG A 691 -31.80 -13.56 12.57
CA ARG A 691 -31.61 -13.78 14.02
C ARG A 691 -31.30 -12.43 14.64
N SER A 692 -32.28 -11.86 15.32
CA SER A 692 -32.09 -10.74 16.23
C SER A 692 -31.08 -11.13 17.31
N LEU A 693 -29.82 -10.77 17.12
CA LEU A 693 -28.87 -10.66 18.21
C LEU A 693 -29.28 -9.46 19.05
N ASN A 694 -30.16 -9.69 20.03
CA ASN A 694 -30.33 -8.80 21.17
C ASN A 694 -29.00 -8.75 21.93
N LEU A 695 -28.14 -7.83 21.52
CA LEU A 695 -27.02 -7.37 22.34
C LEU A 695 -27.61 -6.58 23.51
N GLU A 696 -27.95 -7.29 24.59
CA GLU A 696 -28.17 -6.66 25.89
C GLU A 696 -26.88 -5.93 26.28
N ARG A 697 -26.99 -4.60 26.43
CA ARG A 697 -25.91 -3.74 26.89
C ARG A 697 -25.49 -4.18 28.31
N PRO A 698 -24.20 -4.41 28.60
CA PRO A 698 -23.75 -4.69 29.95
C PRO A 698 -23.68 -3.36 30.74
N ARG A 699 -24.81 -2.89 31.27
CA ARG A 699 -24.85 -1.75 32.21
C ARG A 699 -25.17 -2.11 33.66
N ASP A 700 -25.51 -3.37 33.99
CA ASP A 700 -25.92 -3.73 35.37
C ASP A 700 -25.00 -4.69 36.15
N ALA A 701 -23.88 -5.17 35.56
CA ALA A 701 -22.97 -6.07 36.28
C ALA A 701 -22.17 -5.39 37.41
N LYS A 702 -21.96 -4.06 37.37
CA LYS A 702 -21.22 -3.33 38.42
C LYS A 702 -22.06 -2.97 39.65
N ARG A 703 -23.40 -3.05 39.59
CA ARG A 703 -24.28 -2.72 40.72
C ARG A 703 -24.59 -3.92 41.62
N LYS A 704 -24.43 -5.15 41.12
CA LYS A 704 -24.63 -6.39 41.89
C LYS A 704 -23.40 -6.83 42.70
N ALA A 705 -22.19 -6.50 42.26
CA ALA A 705 -20.94 -6.85 42.96
C ALA A 705 -20.65 -5.99 44.23
N ARG A 706 -21.35 -4.86 44.40
CA ARG A 706 -21.17 -3.98 45.58
C ARG A 706 -22.17 -4.26 46.71
N ARG A 707 -23.22 -5.05 46.46
CA ARG A 707 -24.23 -5.47 47.46
C ARG A 707 -23.89 -6.80 48.15
N THR A 708 -23.05 -7.64 47.55
CA THR A 708 -22.63 -8.92 48.14
C THR A 708 -21.41 -8.84 49.07
N ARG A 709 -20.77 -7.66 49.21
CA ARG A 709 -19.66 -7.45 50.16
C ARG A 709 -20.04 -6.78 51.49
N SER A 710 -21.29 -6.34 51.68
CA SER A 710 -21.75 -5.78 52.96
C SER A 710 -22.63 -6.72 53.79
N ALA A 711 -22.88 -7.95 53.31
CA ALA A 711 -23.70 -8.96 54.02
C ALA A 711 -22.85 -10.09 54.64
N ALA A 712 -21.52 -10.06 54.51
CA ALA A 712 -20.59 -11.06 55.07
C ALA A 712 -19.74 -10.50 56.23
N ALA A 713 -20.16 -9.39 56.84
CA ALA A 713 -19.50 -8.78 58.01
C ALA A 713 -20.45 -8.62 59.21
N ALA A 714 -21.55 -9.37 59.24
CA ALA A 714 -22.47 -9.47 60.37
C ALA A 714 -23.14 -10.86 60.39
N SER A 715 -22.34 -11.88 60.70
CA SER A 715 -22.75 -13.17 61.26
C SER A 715 -21.49 -13.90 61.74
#